data_AF-A0A090KP27-F1
#
_entry.id   AF-A0A090KP27-F1
#
_cell.length_a   1.000
_cell.length_b   1.000
_cell.length_c   1.000
_cell.angle_alpha   90.00
_cell.angle_beta   90.00
_cell.angle_gamma   90.00
#
_symmetry.space_group_name_H-M   'P 1'
#
loop_
_entity.id
_entity.type
_entity.pdbx_description
1 polymer ?
#
loop_
_entity_poly.entity_id
_entity_poly.type
_entity_poly.pdbx_seq_one_letter_code
_entity_poly.pdbx_strand_id
1 'polypeptide(L)'
;MKWIEESQLKEFQVNSITKKQMLYLSRLETKHNNDKFYKKKRSKRDIYDNYKKRLIRKEYRMLTDEELSRLHHAMNELKNRMIDNITLWDLHILIHYPDSAPGAHWGPAFLPWHREFLRQFENALQNIDNKVTLPYWDSTLDHGLPNPSDSIIWTEKFFGNGNGYVKTGPFKDWTTNVFMPLSDLKIKKLYRYTGGKDNDRLLSPNDVDWILNRDHYSNLTFCHDRTFESMHGLSHVWVGGFMQLKQSRRERENQYAENTCGDLHLPNAQMKPFSLTNINGMSNDYTDYYYTYQNVKHCSPTDPVCHDSPYYWCDRQIWRCKSKIQLGGSCNNLEGQDSCYTSMCINGICQYISMKEKEIQKREDIPSNVVWAKSLLLDNNNKPITHPFAHINNIDEYNTFNITSYVEEKIKNLEYNGIIYLALPKPSSGLPITITFQARDQYGRYCQSYCINDTTQIYNVCEPKIILKIRKDFEAANIAYTHSFMSRNYLDVDLSSHPSILRINPPYIIFSCNSKVVDGQELYSTVKNMMQFSKPLDDYVWFRVELILSYDSPFNLEELMVKVIDKDDSYYQWQEKINKVRSPIDTNIIFVKAPNPYINGKKIILRILILYEGQIVNCIAKCSKLNEPRKKSCSEEVVLHYIPFLGDENIFTSNDDILNLIGWKMVGHPSKWDYKLPYLSLTC
;
A
#
# COMPACT_ATOMS: atom_id res chain seq x y z
N MET A 1 -5.59 2.58 -34.30
CA MET A 1 -4.85 1.83 -35.32
C MET A 1 -3.38 1.73 -34.97
N LYS A 2 -2.59 2.82 -34.92
CA LYS A 2 -1.16 2.82 -34.48
C LYS A 2 -0.77 1.80 -33.39
N TRP A 3 -1.57 1.68 -32.34
CA TRP A 3 -1.30 0.78 -31.21
C TRP A 3 -1.16 -0.71 -31.59
N ILE A 4 -1.81 -1.16 -32.67
CA ILE A 4 -1.66 -2.52 -33.19
C ILE A 4 -0.27 -2.70 -33.82
N GLU A 5 0.19 -1.72 -34.59
CA GLU A 5 1.51 -1.75 -35.25
C GLU A 5 2.65 -1.67 -34.21
N GLU A 6 2.49 -0.81 -33.19
CA GLU A 6 3.47 -0.68 -32.09
C GLU A 6 3.55 -1.94 -31.20
N SER A 7 2.46 -2.73 -31.11
CA SER A 7 2.48 -4.03 -30.40
C SER A 7 3.27 -5.13 -31.12
N GLN A 8 3.42 -5.06 -32.46
CA GLN A 8 4.10 -6.09 -33.26
C GLN A 8 5.63 -6.02 -33.19
N LEU A 9 6.20 -4.95 -32.63
CA LEU A 9 7.65 -4.72 -32.56
C LEU A 9 8.34 -5.33 -31.33
N LYS A 10 7.70 -6.31 -30.66
CA LYS A 10 8.32 -7.12 -29.60
C LYS A 10 8.07 -8.60 -29.87
N GLU A 11 9.12 -9.31 -30.28
CA GLU A 11 9.12 -10.77 -30.41
C GLU A 11 8.95 -11.45 -29.04
N PHE A 12 7.72 -11.56 -28.56
CA PHE A 12 7.37 -12.60 -27.61
C PHE A 12 7.26 -13.92 -28.38
N GLN A 13 8.18 -14.84 -28.14
CA GLN A 13 7.99 -16.23 -28.56
C GLN A 13 6.80 -16.81 -27.79
N VAL A 14 5.63 -16.78 -28.41
CA VAL A 14 4.44 -17.50 -27.94
C VAL A 14 4.75 -18.99 -28.05
N ASN A 15 5.22 -19.59 -26.95
CA ASN A 15 5.43 -21.02 -26.85
C ASN A 15 4.13 -21.75 -27.25
N SER A 16 4.22 -22.61 -28.26
CA SER A 16 3.05 -23.29 -28.81
C SER A 16 2.37 -24.17 -27.76
N ILE A 17 1.05 -24.05 -27.67
CA ILE A 17 0.24 -24.73 -26.64
C ILE A 17 0.51 -26.23 -26.70
N THR A 18 0.94 -26.82 -25.58
CA THR A 18 1.40 -28.21 -25.57
C THR A 18 0.25 -29.19 -25.78
N LYS A 19 0.58 -30.40 -26.26
CA LYS A 19 -0.41 -31.49 -26.36
C LYS A 19 -1.07 -31.83 -25.01
N LYS A 20 -0.40 -31.60 -23.87
CA LYS A 20 -0.99 -31.80 -22.53
C LYS A 20 -1.96 -30.68 -22.18
N GLN A 21 -1.60 -29.43 -22.47
CA GLN A 21 -2.46 -28.26 -22.25
C GLN A 21 -3.74 -28.37 -23.10
N MET A 22 -3.63 -28.69 -24.40
CA MET A 22 -4.81 -28.95 -25.25
C MET A 22 -5.66 -30.13 -24.74
N LEU A 23 -5.04 -31.22 -24.27
CA LEU A 23 -5.76 -32.37 -23.71
C LEU A 23 -6.45 -32.07 -22.37
N TYR A 24 -5.94 -31.13 -21.59
CA TYR A 24 -6.61 -30.63 -20.39
C TYR A 24 -7.84 -29.78 -20.75
N LEU A 25 -7.66 -28.80 -21.64
CA LEU A 25 -8.74 -27.87 -22.01
C LEU A 25 -9.90 -28.56 -22.75
N SER A 26 -9.61 -29.47 -23.68
CA SER A 26 -10.63 -30.30 -24.37
C SER A 26 -11.39 -31.27 -23.45
N ARG A 27 -10.99 -31.43 -22.17
CA ARG A 27 -11.78 -32.15 -21.15
C ARG A 27 -12.70 -31.23 -20.34
N LEU A 28 -12.49 -29.92 -20.38
CA LEU A 28 -13.34 -28.91 -19.75
C LEU A 28 -14.49 -28.45 -20.66
N GLU A 29 -14.31 -28.57 -21.98
CA GLU A 29 -15.26 -28.14 -23.00
C GLU A 29 -16.65 -28.81 -22.89
N THR A 30 -17.70 -28.01 -23.05
CA THR A 30 -19.09 -28.44 -22.90
C THR A 30 -19.53 -29.36 -24.04
N LYS A 31 -19.87 -30.61 -23.70
CA LYS A 31 -20.29 -31.64 -24.68
C LYS A 31 -21.75 -31.50 -25.12
N HIS A 32 -21.98 -30.67 -26.14
CA HIS A 32 -23.27 -30.54 -26.82
C HIS A 32 -23.60 -31.78 -27.66
N ASN A 33 -24.70 -32.49 -27.33
CA ASN A 33 -25.08 -33.78 -27.92
C ASN A 33 -26.05 -33.63 -29.10
N ASN A 34 -25.56 -33.02 -30.19
CA ASN A 34 -26.37 -32.54 -31.32
C ASN A 34 -27.38 -33.58 -31.88
N ASP A 35 -26.96 -34.83 -32.13
CA ASP A 35 -27.81 -35.82 -32.81
C ASP A 35 -28.91 -36.48 -31.97
N LYS A 36 -28.87 -36.38 -30.63
CA LYS A 36 -29.86 -37.06 -29.75
C LYS A 36 -30.86 -36.14 -29.06
N PHE A 37 -30.58 -34.83 -28.95
CA PHE A 37 -31.41 -33.91 -28.15
C PHE A 37 -32.51 -33.16 -28.92
N TYR A 38 -32.42 -33.06 -30.24
CA TYR A 38 -33.41 -32.35 -31.07
C TYR A 38 -34.61 -33.20 -31.52
N LYS A 39 -34.49 -34.54 -31.56
CA LYS A 39 -35.53 -35.44 -32.13
C LYS A 39 -36.51 -36.04 -31.10
N LYS A 40 -36.31 -35.84 -29.80
CA LYS A 40 -37.28 -36.25 -28.76
C LYS A 40 -38.20 -35.08 -28.38
N LYS A 41 -39.52 -35.28 -28.47
CA LYS A 41 -40.49 -34.48 -27.69
C LYS A 41 -40.18 -34.66 -26.20
N ARG A 42 -39.47 -33.71 -25.59
CA ARG A 42 -39.08 -33.70 -24.17
C ARG A 42 -40.36 -33.71 -23.31
N SER A 43 -40.48 -34.59 -22.32
CA SER A 43 -41.65 -34.55 -21.42
C SER A 43 -41.49 -33.42 -20.40
N LYS A 44 -42.61 -32.91 -19.85
CA LYS A 44 -42.57 -31.93 -18.75
C LYS A 44 -41.81 -32.48 -17.53
N ARG A 45 -41.79 -33.81 -17.34
CA ARG A 45 -41.12 -34.49 -16.23
C ARG A 45 -39.60 -34.50 -16.40
N ASP A 46 -39.10 -34.80 -17.60
CA ASP A 46 -37.65 -34.75 -17.90
C ASP A 46 -37.08 -33.34 -17.65
N ILE A 47 -37.84 -32.29 -17.98
CA ILE A 47 -37.45 -30.90 -17.76
C ILE A 47 -37.44 -30.58 -16.26
N TYR A 48 -38.46 -31.01 -15.50
CA TYR A 48 -38.56 -30.80 -14.05
C TYR A 48 -37.49 -31.55 -13.24
N ASP A 49 -37.21 -32.81 -13.59
CA ASP A 49 -36.22 -33.64 -12.89
C ASP A 49 -34.77 -33.22 -13.18
N ASN A 50 -34.52 -32.51 -14.30
CA ASN A 50 -33.25 -31.81 -14.55
C ASN A 50 -33.23 -30.39 -13.94
N TYR A 51 -34.37 -29.70 -13.85
CA TYR A 51 -34.48 -28.42 -13.14
C TYR A 51 -34.04 -28.53 -11.67
N LYS A 52 -34.25 -29.69 -11.02
CA LYS A 52 -33.76 -29.98 -9.66
C LYS A 52 -32.28 -30.38 -9.55
N LYS A 53 -31.56 -30.56 -10.67
CA LYS A 53 -30.17 -31.05 -10.70
C LYS A 53 -29.12 -30.02 -11.15
N ARG A 54 -29.57 -28.89 -11.69
CA ARG A 54 -28.71 -27.78 -12.10
C ARG A 54 -28.01 -27.13 -10.90
N LEU A 55 -26.86 -26.52 -11.16
CA LEU A 55 -26.15 -25.66 -10.22
C LEU A 55 -26.91 -24.34 -10.00
N ILE A 56 -26.76 -23.72 -8.83
CA ILE A 56 -27.37 -22.42 -8.51
C ILE A 56 -26.26 -21.40 -8.27
N ARG A 57 -26.02 -20.53 -9.25
CA ARG A 57 -25.06 -19.42 -9.16
C ARG A 57 -25.70 -18.30 -8.32
N LYS A 58 -25.18 -18.09 -7.10
CA LYS A 58 -25.61 -17.04 -6.17
C LYS A 58 -24.75 -15.77 -6.32
N GLU A 59 -25.20 -14.67 -5.75
CA GLU A 59 -24.34 -13.51 -5.51
C GLU A 59 -23.24 -13.90 -4.50
N TYR A 60 -22.03 -13.35 -4.66
CA TYR A 60 -20.86 -13.74 -3.87
C TYR A 60 -21.04 -13.58 -2.35
N ARG A 61 -21.84 -12.57 -1.92
CA ARG A 61 -22.20 -12.33 -0.51
C ARG A 61 -23.37 -13.17 -0.01
N MET A 62 -24.00 -13.98 -0.86
CA MET A 62 -25.06 -14.94 -0.52
C MET A 62 -24.54 -16.39 -0.45
N LEU A 63 -23.23 -16.61 -0.62
CA LEU A 63 -22.57 -17.88 -0.33
C LEU A 63 -22.43 -18.06 1.19
N THR A 64 -22.57 -19.31 1.67
CA THR A 64 -22.20 -19.64 3.06
C THR A 64 -20.68 -19.68 3.23
N ASP A 65 -20.20 -19.71 4.48
CA ASP A 65 -18.76 -19.72 4.77
C ASP A 65 -18.09 -21.01 4.26
N GLU A 66 -18.82 -22.13 4.21
CA GLU A 66 -18.36 -23.38 3.58
C GLU A 66 -18.32 -23.28 2.05
N GLU A 67 -19.29 -22.61 1.43
CA GLU A 67 -19.31 -22.39 -0.03
C GLU A 67 -18.18 -21.43 -0.46
N LEU A 68 -17.96 -20.34 0.29
CA LEU A 68 -16.84 -19.41 0.13
C LEU A 68 -15.50 -20.15 0.27
N SER A 69 -15.31 -20.89 1.37
CA SER A 69 -14.08 -21.62 1.66
C SER A 69 -13.73 -22.63 0.55
N ARG A 70 -14.71 -23.40 0.06
CA ARG A 70 -14.52 -24.34 -1.08
C ARG A 70 -14.15 -23.63 -2.37
N LEU A 71 -14.82 -22.52 -2.68
CA LEU A 71 -14.54 -21.72 -3.87
C LEU A 71 -13.14 -21.09 -3.81
N HIS A 72 -12.77 -20.48 -2.69
CA HIS A 72 -11.43 -19.92 -2.45
C HIS A 72 -10.34 -20.98 -2.55
N HIS A 73 -10.58 -22.17 -1.97
CA HIS A 73 -9.67 -23.31 -2.07
C HIS A 73 -9.50 -23.77 -3.52
N ALA A 74 -10.60 -24.00 -4.25
CA ALA A 74 -10.54 -24.44 -5.65
C ALA A 74 -9.87 -23.42 -6.57
N MET A 75 -10.10 -22.12 -6.36
CA MET A 75 -9.43 -21.04 -7.10
C MET A 75 -7.92 -21.02 -6.83
N ASN A 76 -7.49 -21.15 -5.56
CA ASN A 76 -6.08 -21.25 -5.21
C ASN A 76 -5.42 -22.53 -5.76
N GLU A 77 -6.13 -23.66 -5.76
CA GLU A 77 -5.62 -24.91 -6.33
C GLU A 77 -5.42 -24.84 -7.85
N LEU A 78 -6.28 -24.12 -8.58
CA LEU A 78 -6.00 -23.82 -10.00
C LEU A 78 -4.75 -22.95 -10.17
N LYS A 79 -4.46 -22.05 -9.22
CA LYS A 79 -3.27 -21.20 -9.23
C LYS A 79 -1.99 -21.93 -8.78
N ASN A 80 -2.12 -23.02 -8.00
CA ASN A 80 -0.99 -23.85 -7.54
C ASN A 80 -0.62 -24.97 -8.52
N ARG A 81 -1.62 -25.66 -9.09
CA ARG A 81 -1.39 -26.81 -9.99
C ARG A 81 -0.90 -26.34 -11.36
N MET A 82 0.06 -27.06 -11.94
CA MET A 82 0.70 -26.69 -13.21
C MET A 82 0.67 -27.80 -14.27
N ILE A 83 0.66 -27.40 -15.54
CA ILE A 83 0.91 -28.27 -16.71
C ILE A 83 1.97 -27.59 -17.58
N ASP A 84 3.13 -28.23 -17.74
CA ASP A 84 4.24 -27.72 -18.55
C ASP A 84 4.63 -26.27 -18.17
N ASN A 85 4.88 -26.06 -16.88
CA ASN A 85 5.34 -24.80 -16.24
C ASN A 85 4.37 -23.59 -16.29
N ILE A 86 3.11 -23.77 -16.68
CA ILE A 86 2.04 -22.78 -16.48
C ILE A 86 0.97 -23.32 -15.51
N THR A 87 0.42 -22.46 -14.66
CA THR A 87 -0.66 -22.81 -13.72
C THR A 87 -1.97 -23.09 -14.46
N LEU A 88 -2.87 -23.90 -13.90
CA LEU A 88 -4.18 -24.15 -14.50
C LEU A 88 -5.01 -22.87 -14.60
N TRP A 89 -4.85 -21.96 -13.64
CA TRP A 89 -5.43 -20.61 -13.67
C TRP A 89 -4.90 -19.80 -14.85
N ASP A 90 -3.58 -19.65 -14.96
CA ASP A 90 -2.96 -18.81 -15.98
C ASP A 90 -3.17 -19.37 -17.39
N LEU A 91 -3.32 -20.70 -17.53
CA LEU A 91 -3.72 -21.34 -18.77
C LEU A 91 -5.14 -20.93 -19.22
N HIS A 92 -6.08 -20.72 -18.28
CA HIS A 92 -7.38 -20.13 -18.61
C HIS A 92 -7.28 -18.65 -19.00
N ILE A 93 -6.37 -17.89 -18.37
CA ILE A 93 -6.15 -16.48 -18.75
C ILE A 93 -5.55 -16.37 -20.16
N LEU A 94 -4.66 -17.28 -20.57
CA LEU A 94 -4.10 -17.30 -21.93
C LEU A 94 -5.14 -17.59 -23.03
N ILE A 95 -6.18 -18.40 -22.73
CA ILE A 95 -7.29 -18.66 -23.67
C ILE A 95 -8.02 -17.37 -24.06
N HIS A 96 -8.17 -16.45 -23.11
CA HIS A 96 -8.82 -15.15 -23.30
C HIS A 96 -7.90 -14.09 -23.93
N TYR A 97 -6.61 -14.39 -24.12
CA TYR A 97 -5.67 -13.42 -24.71
C TYR A 97 -6.04 -13.15 -26.18
N PRO A 98 -5.90 -11.91 -26.71
CA PRO A 98 -6.40 -11.54 -28.03
C PRO A 98 -5.96 -12.45 -29.19
N ASP A 99 -4.74 -12.96 -29.16
CA ASP A 99 -4.21 -13.87 -30.19
C ASP A 99 -4.86 -15.28 -30.16
N SER A 100 -5.30 -15.72 -28.98
CA SER A 100 -5.93 -17.02 -28.74
C SER A 100 -7.43 -17.00 -29.03
N ALA A 101 -8.10 -15.89 -28.68
CA ALA A 101 -9.53 -15.69 -28.87
C ALA A 101 -9.85 -14.36 -29.58
N PRO A 102 -9.41 -14.17 -30.84
CA PRO A 102 -9.60 -12.91 -31.56
C PRO A 102 -11.06 -12.58 -31.89
N GLY A 103 -12.00 -13.51 -31.66
CA GLY A 103 -13.44 -13.29 -31.77
C GLY A 103 -14.17 -13.03 -30.45
N ALA A 104 -13.47 -13.03 -29.30
CA ALA A 104 -14.12 -12.94 -27.98
C ALA A 104 -14.68 -11.55 -27.63
N HIS A 105 -14.31 -10.50 -28.36
CA HIS A 105 -14.63 -9.11 -28.07
C HIS A 105 -15.03 -8.34 -29.32
N TRP A 106 -15.66 -7.17 -29.15
CA TRP A 106 -16.00 -6.19 -30.19
C TRP A 106 -16.98 -6.66 -31.27
N GLY A 107 -17.74 -7.73 -31.02
CA GLY A 107 -18.70 -8.26 -31.99
C GLY A 107 -19.66 -9.32 -31.43
N PRO A 108 -20.62 -9.81 -32.23
CA PRO A 108 -21.70 -10.70 -31.78
C PRO A 108 -21.32 -12.02 -31.10
N ALA A 109 -20.06 -12.46 -31.23
CA ALA A 109 -19.54 -13.65 -30.55
C ALA A 109 -19.21 -13.43 -29.05
N PHE A 110 -19.11 -12.18 -28.62
CA PHE A 110 -18.74 -11.75 -27.26
C PHE A 110 -19.53 -12.47 -26.16
N LEU A 111 -20.86 -12.58 -26.29
CA LEU A 111 -21.72 -13.19 -25.29
C LEU A 111 -21.73 -14.73 -25.29
N PRO A 112 -21.82 -15.43 -26.44
CA PRO A 112 -21.69 -16.90 -26.46
C PRO A 112 -20.29 -17.39 -26.08
N TRP A 113 -19.21 -16.73 -26.53
CA TRP A 113 -17.83 -17.12 -26.21
C TRP A 113 -17.59 -17.11 -24.69
N HIS A 114 -17.95 -16.01 -24.03
CA HIS A 114 -17.79 -15.87 -22.58
C HIS A 114 -18.73 -16.76 -21.77
N ARG A 115 -19.89 -17.17 -22.32
CA ARG A 115 -20.77 -18.15 -21.67
C ARG A 115 -20.09 -19.51 -21.54
N GLU A 116 -19.44 -19.98 -22.62
CA GLU A 116 -18.70 -21.24 -22.60
C GLU A 116 -17.41 -21.11 -21.77
N PHE A 117 -16.64 -20.04 -21.91
CA PHE A 117 -15.43 -19.82 -21.10
C PHE A 117 -15.71 -19.91 -19.59
N LEU A 118 -16.79 -19.26 -19.10
CA LEU A 118 -17.20 -19.34 -17.70
C LEU A 118 -17.77 -20.71 -17.31
N ARG A 119 -18.22 -21.55 -18.26
CA ARG A 119 -18.61 -22.94 -17.98
C ARG A 119 -17.39 -23.88 -17.94
N GLN A 120 -16.40 -23.70 -18.81
CA GLN A 120 -15.13 -24.43 -18.75
C GLN A 120 -14.36 -24.11 -17.45
N PHE A 121 -14.35 -22.84 -17.03
CA PHE A 121 -13.77 -22.42 -15.76
C PHE A 121 -14.52 -23.01 -14.54
N GLU A 122 -15.85 -23.07 -14.57
CA GLU A 122 -16.64 -23.75 -13.54
C GLU A 122 -16.36 -25.27 -13.52
N ASN A 123 -16.20 -25.91 -14.69
CA ASN A 123 -15.74 -27.31 -14.79
C ASN A 123 -14.32 -27.49 -14.22
N ALA A 124 -13.42 -26.52 -14.39
CA ALA A 124 -12.07 -26.56 -13.83
C ALA A 124 -12.08 -26.52 -12.30
N LEU A 125 -12.91 -25.64 -11.71
CA LEU A 125 -13.14 -25.60 -10.25
C LEU A 125 -13.79 -26.90 -9.75
N GLN A 126 -14.77 -27.45 -10.48
CA GLN A 126 -15.46 -28.70 -10.13
C GLN A 126 -14.57 -29.95 -10.23
N ASN A 127 -13.47 -29.90 -10.99
CA ASN A 127 -12.42 -30.91 -10.99
C ASN A 127 -11.48 -30.81 -9.77
N ILE A 128 -11.58 -29.76 -8.94
CA ILE A 128 -10.93 -29.68 -7.62
C ILE A 128 -11.93 -30.09 -6.52
N ASP A 129 -13.10 -29.44 -6.46
CA ASP A 129 -14.20 -29.78 -5.55
C ASP A 129 -15.54 -29.71 -6.31
N ASN A 130 -16.18 -30.87 -6.48
CA ASN A 130 -17.41 -31.02 -7.26
C ASN A 130 -18.64 -30.34 -6.65
N LYS A 131 -18.55 -29.77 -5.45
CA LYS A 131 -19.60 -28.95 -4.83
C LYS A 131 -19.49 -27.46 -5.16
N VAL A 132 -18.35 -27.01 -5.70
CA VAL A 132 -18.17 -25.60 -6.08
C VAL A 132 -19.12 -25.24 -7.23
N THR A 133 -19.78 -24.10 -7.09
CA THR A 133 -20.57 -23.46 -8.15
C THR A 133 -20.01 -22.05 -8.35
N LEU A 134 -19.93 -21.56 -9.59
CA LEU A 134 -19.37 -20.25 -9.87
C LEU A 134 -20.38 -19.15 -9.45
N PRO A 135 -20.06 -18.26 -8.50
CA PRO A 135 -20.96 -17.16 -8.13
C PRO A 135 -20.94 -16.06 -9.19
N TYR A 136 -21.73 -15.01 -8.96
CA TYR A 136 -21.59 -13.73 -9.64
C TYR A 136 -21.41 -12.60 -8.61
N TRP A 137 -20.87 -11.46 -9.05
CA TRP A 137 -20.79 -10.23 -8.27
C TRP A 137 -21.83 -9.25 -8.82
N ASP A 138 -22.74 -8.79 -7.97
CA ASP A 138 -23.70 -7.73 -8.30
C ASP A 138 -23.13 -6.37 -7.87
N SER A 139 -22.41 -5.74 -8.81
CA SER A 139 -21.85 -4.40 -8.59
C SER A 139 -22.91 -3.29 -8.43
N THR A 140 -24.20 -3.54 -8.72
CA THR A 140 -25.26 -2.54 -8.48
C THR A 140 -25.62 -2.40 -7.00
N LEU A 141 -25.28 -3.39 -6.17
CA LEU A 141 -25.39 -3.32 -4.71
C LEU A 141 -24.32 -2.40 -4.09
N ASP A 142 -23.18 -2.28 -4.76
CA ASP A 142 -22.04 -1.47 -4.34
C ASP A 142 -22.14 -0.03 -4.91
N HIS A 143 -22.87 0.13 -6.02
CA HIS A 143 -23.20 1.42 -6.60
C HIS A 143 -24.08 2.28 -5.68
N GLY A 144 -23.77 3.57 -5.58
CA GLY A 144 -24.54 4.51 -4.75
C GLY A 144 -24.32 4.34 -3.24
N LEU A 145 -23.22 3.72 -2.82
CA LEU A 145 -22.60 3.99 -1.52
C LEU A 145 -21.85 5.34 -1.57
N PRO A 146 -21.62 6.03 -0.44
CA PRO A 146 -20.83 7.27 -0.40
C PRO A 146 -19.40 7.08 -0.94
N ASN A 147 -18.86 5.87 -0.76
CA ASN A 147 -17.65 5.40 -1.41
C ASN A 147 -17.78 3.89 -1.73
N PRO A 148 -17.95 3.47 -3.00
CA PRO A 148 -18.06 2.05 -3.33
C PRO A 148 -16.80 1.23 -3.00
N SER A 149 -15.64 1.86 -2.86
CA SER A 149 -14.40 1.20 -2.39
C SER A 149 -14.43 0.83 -0.90
N ASP A 150 -15.36 1.40 -0.12
CA ASP A 150 -15.60 1.03 1.28
C ASP A 150 -16.65 -0.08 1.46
N SER A 151 -17.12 -0.70 0.36
CA SER A 151 -17.97 -1.89 0.44
C SER A 151 -17.25 -3.07 1.11
N ILE A 152 -18.01 -3.86 1.89
CA ILE A 152 -17.53 -5.08 2.55
C ILE A 152 -16.90 -6.11 1.59
N ILE A 153 -17.20 -6.02 0.28
CA ILE A 153 -16.62 -6.87 -0.78
C ILE A 153 -15.07 -6.77 -0.85
N TRP A 154 -14.49 -5.64 -0.40
CA TRP A 154 -13.04 -5.37 -0.38
C TRP A 154 -12.33 -5.77 0.92
N THR A 155 -13.02 -6.50 1.81
CA THR A 155 -12.43 -7.07 3.02
C THR A 155 -11.77 -8.43 2.79
N GLU A 156 -11.00 -8.86 3.78
CA GLU A 156 -10.31 -10.16 3.80
C GLU A 156 -11.24 -11.39 3.76
N LYS A 157 -12.55 -11.25 3.99
CA LYS A 157 -13.51 -12.34 3.79
C LYS A 157 -13.89 -12.58 2.31
N PHE A 158 -13.79 -11.55 1.46
CA PHE A 158 -14.32 -11.58 0.10
C PHE A 158 -13.22 -11.50 -0.97
N PHE A 159 -12.93 -10.33 -1.53
CA PHE A 159 -11.87 -10.20 -2.53
C PHE A 159 -10.48 -9.93 -1.92
N GLY A 160 -10.39 -9.55 -0.64
CA GLY A 160 -9.21 -8.87 -0.09
C GLY A 160 -9.14 -7.42 -0.54
N ASN A 161 -8.11 -6.69 -0.08
CA ASN A 161 -8.00 -5.24 -0.25
C ASN A 161 -8.21 -4.76 -1.71
N GLY A 162 -8.98 -3.68 -1.86
CA GLY A 162 -9.35 -3.10 -3.17
C GLY A 162 -8.26 -2.26 -3.83
N ASN A 163 -7.31 -1.73 -3.06
CA ASN A 163 -6.23 -0.89 -3.56
C ASN A 163 -4.85 -1.48 -3.28
N GLY A 164 -3.91 -1.23 -4.18
CA GLY A 164 -2.52 -1.60 -4.04
C GLY A 164 -2.25 -3.07 -4.36
N TYR A 165 -1.16 -3.61 -3.84
CA TYR A 165 -0.88 -5.05 -3.91
C TYR A 165 -1.86 -5.82 -3.03
N VAL A 166 -2.46 -6.89 -3.54
CA VAL A 166 -3.40 -7.70 -2.77
C VAL A 166 -2.63 -8.52 -1.73
N LYS A 167 -2.79 -8.12 -0.45
CA LYS A 167 -2.08 -8.66 0.71
C LYS A 167 -3.02 -9.29 1.73
N THR A 168 -4.32 -9.05 1.63
CA THR A 168 -5.34 -9.62 2.52
C THR A 168 -6.29 -10.55 1.78
N GLY A 169 -6.98 -11.41 2.52
CA GLY A 169 -8.00 -12.33 1.99
C GLY A 169 -7.50 -13.48 1.12
N PRO A 170 -8.40 -14.14 0.37
CA PRO A 170 -8.15 -15.44 -0.25
C PRO A 170 -7.25 -15.39 -1.48
N PHE A 171 -6.97 -14.20 -2.02
CA PHE A 171 -6.18 -13.98 -3.24
C PHE A 171 -4.88 -13.20 -2.96
N LYS A 172 -4.42 -13.18 -1.71
CA LYS A 172 -3.19 -12.50 -1.28
C LYS A 172 -1.95 -13.07 -1.98
N ASP A 173 -1.02 -12.19 -2.34
CA ASP A 173 0.26 -12.49 -3.00
C ASP A 173 0.18 -13.32 -4.30
N TRP A 174 -1.01 -13.45 -4.90
CA TRP A 174 -1.21 -14.06 -6.22
C TRP A 174 -0.31 -13.43 -7.29
N THR A 175 0.30 -14.25 -8.14
CA THR A 175 1.16 -13.79 -9.23
C THR A 175 0.38 -13.44 -10.50
N THR A 176 0.86 -12.49 -11.28
CA THR A 176 0.26 -12.04 -12.56
C THR A 176 1.24 -12.25 -13.71
N ASN A 177 0.84 -13.08 -14.69
CA ASN A 177 1.62 -13.33 -15.92
C ASN A 177 1.25 -12.36 -17.06
N VAL A 178 0.27 -11.48 -16.83
CA VAL A 178 -0.22 -10.49 -17.81
C VAL A 178 0.74 -9.30 -17.84
N PHE A 179 1.41 -9.08 -18.97
CA PHE A 179 1.95 -7.76 -19.28
C PHE A 179 0.78 -6.78 -19.39
N MET A 180 0.81 -5.66 -18.66
CA MET A 180 -0.24 -4.66 -18.71
C MET A 180 0.06 -3.69 -19.88
N PRO A 181 -0.63 -3.77 -21.04
CA PRO A 181 -0.27 -3.03 -22.24
C PRO A 181 -0.28 -1.49 -22.12
N LEU A 182 -0.92 -0.96 -21.08
CA LEU A 182 -1.14 0.47 -20.84
C LEU A 182 -0.51 0.95 -19.51
N SER A 183 0.46 0.21 -18.97
CA SER A 183 1.23 0.61 -17.80
C SER A 183 2.70 0.20 -17.93
N ASP A 184 3.60 1.14 -17.65
CA ASP A 184 5.05 0.87 -17.59
C ASP A 184 5.45 -0.03 -16.41
N LEU A 185 4.52 -0.28 -15.46
CA LEU A 185 4.73 -1.14 -14.31
C LEU A 185 4.73 -2.62 -14.72
N LYS A 186 5.89 -3.27 -14.58
CA LYS A 186 6.02 -4.75 -14.72
C LYS A 186 5.47 -5.48 -13.50
N ILE A 187 4.14 -5.45 -13.35
CA ILE A 187 3.39 -6.01 -12.22
C ILE A 187 3.44 -7.54 -12.24
N LYS A 188 4.24 -8.13 -11.33
CA LYS A 188 4.36 -9.60 -11.14
C LYS A 188 3.38 -10.19 -10.12
N LYS A 189 2.69 -9.35 -9.34
CA LYS A 189 1.73 -9.74 -8.30
C LYS A 189 0.44 -8.96 -8.44
N LEU A 190 -0.68 -9.58 -8.08
CA LEU A 190 -2.02 -9.02 -8.18
C LEU A 190 -2.08 -7.64 -7.51
N TYR A 191 -2.39 -6.66 -8.35
CA TYR A 191 -2.53 -5.26 -8.00
C TYR A 191 -3.93 -4.81 -8.37
N ARG A 192 -4.56 -3.97 -7.56
CA ARG A 192 -5.91 -3.44 -7.81
C ARG A 192 -5.97 -1.93 -7.56
N TYR A 193 -6.98 -1.30 -8.18
CA TYR A 193 -7.29 0.10 -7.95
C TYR A 193 -8.80 0.33 -7.98
N THR A 194 -9.45 0.12 -6.83
CA THR A 194 -10.88 0.36 -6.64
C THR A 194 -11.17 1.83 -6.44
N GLY A 195 -11.99 2.42 -7.32
CA GLY A 195 -12.32 3.84 -7.31
C GLY A 195 -11.87 4.60 -8.55
N GLY A 196 -10.93 4.05 -9.31
CA GLY A 196 -10.52 4.53 -10.64
C GLY A 196 -10.11 6.01 -10.71
N LYS A 197 -10.15 6.58 -11.91
CA LYS A 197 -10.23 8.04 -12.11
C LYS A 197 -11.65 8.51 -11.80
N ASP A 198 -11.87 9.80 -11.57
CA ASP A 198 -13.16 10.30 -11.06
C ASP A 198 -14.36 10.14 -12.03
N ASN A 199 -14.15 9.68 -13.26
CA ASN A 199 -15.20 9.28 -14.21
C ASN A 199 -15.53 7.78 -14.19
N ASP A 200 -14.72 6.95 -13.51
CA ASP A 200 -14.87 5.50 -13.48
C ASP A 200 -15.91 5.11 -12.42
N ARG A 201 -16.87 4.26 -12.79
CA ARG A 201 -18.02 3.93 -11.93
C ARG A 201 -18.45 2.48 -12.07
N LEU A 202 -19.11 1.95 -11.04
CA LEU A 202 -19.86 0.70 -11.16
C LEU A 202 -21.14 0.88 -11.98
N LEU A 203 -21.63 -0.22 -12.55
CA LEU A 203 -22.98 -0.33 -13.10
C LEU A 203 -24.01 0.13 -12.06
N SER A 204 -24.91 1.00 -12.50
CA SER A 204 -26.09 1.43 -11.74
C SER A 204 -27.28 0.52 -12.06
N PRO A 205 -28.34 0.52 -11.23
CA PRO A 205 -29.61 -0.10 -11.60
C PRO A 205 -30.14 0.35 -12.97
N ASN A 206 -30.01 1.65 -13.29
CA ASN A 206 -30.46 2.21 -14.56
C ASN A 206 -29.71 1.65 -15.78
N ASP A 207 -28.43 1.29 -15.63
CA ASP A 207 -27.65 0.63 -16.70
C ASP A 207 -28.17 -0.80 -16.95
N VAL A 208 -28.53 -1.52 -15.88
CA VAL A 208 -29.11 -2.86 -15.97
C VAL A 208 -30.50 -2.79 -16.59
N ASP A 209 -31.34 -1.85 -16.17
CA ASP A 209 -32.67 -1.65 -16.73
C ASP A 209 -32.59 -1.24 -18.23
N TRP A 210 -31.61 -0.41 -18.62
CA TRP A 210 -31.33 -0.06 -20.03
C TRP A 210 -30.93 -1.29 -20.88
N ILE A 211 -30.17 -2.24 -20.32
CA ILE A 211 -29.80 -3.49 -21.00
C ILE A 211 -31.03 -4.41 -21.12
N LEU A 212 -31.82 -4.53 -20.05
CA LEU A 212 -32.99 -5.42 -20.01
C LEU A 212 -34.15 -4.93 -20.88
N ASN A 213 -34.25 -3.63 -21.13
CA ASN A 213 -35.21 -3.00 -22.05
C ASN A 213 -34.85 -3.15 -23.55
N ARG A 214 -33.98 -4.10 -23.94
CA ARG A 214 -33.60 -4.35 -25.35
C ARG A 214 -34.11 -5.71 -25.84
N ASP A 215 -35.13 -5.68 -26.70
CA ASP A 215 -35.86 -6.88 -27.16
C ASP A 215 -35.02 -7.88 -27.98
N HIS A 216 -33.98 -7.43 -28.70
CA HIS A 216 -33.35 -8.22 -29.77
C HIS A 216 -31.82 -8.29 -29.69
N TYR A 217 -31.25 -9.47 -29.97
CA TYR A 217 -29.81 -9.76 -29.82
C TYR A 217 -28.91 -8.86 -30.65
N SER A 218 -29.33 -8.52 -31.88
CA SER A 218 -28.71 -7.49 -32.71
C SER A 218 -28.37 -6.21 -31.94
N ASN A 219 -29.29 -5.79 -31.06
CA ASN A 219 -29.25 -4.50 -30.36
C ASN A 219 -28.28 -4.51 -29.16
N LEU A 220 -27.81 -5.69 -28.74
CA LEU A 220 -26.81 -5.91 -27.69
C LEU A 220 -25.49 -6.44 -28.29
N THR A 221 -25.03 -5.80 -29.38
CA THR A 221 -23.73 -6.08 -29.99
C THR A 221 -22.98 -4.78 -30.27
N PHE A 222 -21.65 -4.80 -30.18
CA PHE A 222 -20.80 -3.63 -30.47
C PHE A 222 -21.00 -3.08 -31.90
N CYS A 223 -21.40 -3.93 -32.85
CA CYS A 223 -21.75 -3.57 -34.23
C CYS A 223 -22.97 -2.66 -34.33
N HIS A 224 -23.93 -2.78 -33.42
CA HIS A 224 -25.15 -1.96 -33.36
C HIS A 224 -24.99 -0.81 -32.36
N ASP A 225 -24.46 -1.10 -31.17
CA ASP A 225 -24.30 -0.14 -30.08
C ASP A 225 -22.96 -0.35 -29.36
N ARG A 226 -22.01 0.55 -29.64
CA ARG A 226 -20.65 0.50 -29.06
C ARG A 226 -20.64 0.69 -27.54
N THR A 227 -21.73 1.20 -26.97
CA THR A 227 -21.81 1.39 -25.51
C THR A 227 -22.03 0.08 -24.76
N PHE A 228 -22.66 -0.93 -25.35
CA PHE A 228 -23.05 -2.16 -24.62
C PHE A 228 -21.87 -2.91 -23.98
N GLU A 229 -20.83 -3.21 -24.78
CA GLU A 229 -19.60 -3.85 -24.30
C GLU A 229 -18.75 -2.90 -23.43
N SER A 230 -18.92 -1.59 -23.60
CA SER A 230 -18.28 -0.56 -22.77
C SER A 230 -18.95 -0.41 -21.39
N MET A 231 -20.27 -0.56 -21.29
CA MET A 231 -21.06 -0.48 -20.05
C MET A 231 -20.72 -1.64 -19.11
N HIS A 232 -20.71 -2.84 -19.68
CA HIS A 232 -20.07 -4.04 -19.13
C HIS A 232 -18.66 -3.68 -18.59
N GLY A 233 -17.81 -3.12 -19.45
CA GLY A 233 -16.50 -2.60 -19.06
C GLY A 233 -16.47 -1.65 -17.85
N LEU A 234 -17.54 -0.93 -17.49
CA LEU A 234 -17.52 0.07 -16.39
C LEU A 234 -17.20 -0.55 -15.02
N SER A 235 -17.91 -1.61 -14.62
CA SER A 235 -17.68 -2.31 -13.34
C SER A 235 -16.26 -2.87 -13.20
N HIS A 236 -15.53 -2.87 -14.31
CA HIS A 236 -14.21 -3.42 -14.44
C HIS A 236 -13.13 -2.41 -14.81
N VAL A 237 -13.40 -1.26 -15.44
CA VAL A 237 -12.44 -0.14 -15.42
C VAL A 237 -12.29 0.36 -13.98
N TRP A 238 -13.37 0.29 -13.20
CA TRP A 238 -13.41 0.59 -11.76
C TRP A 238 -12.56 -0.34 -10.86
N VAL A 239 -12.01 -1.45 -11.37
CA VAL A 239 -11.18 -2.43 -10.61
C VAL A 239 -9.93 -2.91 -11.38
N GLY A 240 -10.11 -3.19 -12.68
CA GLY A 240 -9.18 -3.79 -13.65
C GLY A 240 -9.68 -5.03 -14.46
N GLY A 241 -10.73 -4.94 -15.32
CA GLY A 241 -11.14 -5.89 -16.42
C GLY A 241 -12.07 -7.10 -16.11
N PHE A 242 -13.15 -7.48 -16.85
CA PHE A 242 -13.99 -6.75 -17.85
C PHE A 242 -15.56 -6.93 -17.80
N MET A 243 -16.15 -8.11 -17.47
CA MET A 243 -17.58 -8.58 -17.15
C MET A 243 -18.87 -7.67 -17.26
N GLN A 244 -20.20 -8.01 -17.44
CA GLN A 244 -21.16 -9.07 -17.93
C GLN A 244 -22.61 -8.40 -18.07
N LEU A 245 -23.80 -9.02 -18.34
CA LEU A 245 -24.37 -9.66 -19.57
C LEU A 245 -25.90 -10.07 -19.42
N LYS A 246 -26.90 -9.69 -20.29
CA LYS A 246 -28.20 -10.49 -20.46
C LYS A 246 -29.23 -10.18 -21.59
N GLN A 247 -30.09 -11.18 -21.92
CA GLN A 247 -31.29 -11.12 -22.81
C GLN A 247 -32.28 -12.34 -22.74
N SER A 248 -33.32 -12.40 -23.61
CA SER A 248 -34.50 -13.32 -23.65
C SER A 248 -34.26 -14.77 -24.19
N ARG A 249 -35.23 -15.71 -24.07
CA ARG A 249 -35.07 -17.19 -24.20
C ARG A 249 -35.15 -17.79 -25.61
N ARG A 250 -36.09 -17.41 -26.49
CA ARG A 250 -36.15 -17.97 -27.86
C ARG A 250 -35.13 -17.26 -28.77
N GLU A 251 -34.97 -15.96 -28.57
CA GLU A 251 -33.94 -15.14 -29.22
C GLU A 251 -32.54 -15.62 -28.84
N ARG A 252 -32.33 -16.03 -27.57
CA ARG A 252 -31.08 -16.64 -27.08
C ARG A 252 -30.48 -17.73 -27.96
N GLU A 253 -31.28 -18.50 -28.71
CA GLU A 253 -30.82 -19.63 -29.53
C GLU A 253 -30.87 -19.38 -31.04
N ASN A 254 -31.71 -18.45 -31.50
CA ASN A 254 -32.06 -18.32 -32.93
C ASN A 254 -31.82 -16.91 -33.48
N GLN A 255 -31.60 -15.91 -32.62
CA GLN A 255 -31.36 -14.55 -33.04
C GLN A 255 -29.87 -14.25 -32.94
N TYR A 256 -29.30 -13.84 -34.08
CA TYR A 256 -27.91 -13.49 -34.23
C TYR A 256 -27.83 -12.22 -35.08
N ALA A 257 -26.79 -11.40 -34.92
CA ALA A 257 -26.73 -10.13 -35.64
C ALA A 257 -26.45 -10.32 -37.14
N GLU A 258 -27.17 -9.61 -37.99
CA GLU A 258 -27.01 -9.64 -39.45
C GLU A 258 -25.70 -8.95 -39.90
N ASN A 259 -25.31 -7.87 -39.21
CA ASN A 259 -23.98 -7.28 -39.33
C ASN A 259 -23.08 -7.82 -38.21
N THR A 260 -22.03 -8.56 -38.56
CA THR A 260 -21.12 -9.19 -37.60
C THR A 260 -19.80 -8.45 -37.39
N CYS A 261 -19.55 -7.36 -38.12
CA CYS A 261 -18.26 -6.63 -38.15
C CYS A 261 -17.01 -7.45 -38.55
N GLY A 262 -17.16 -8.74 -38.89
CA GLY A 262 -16.06 -9.60 -39.31
C GLY A 262 -16.40 -11.10 -39.28
N ASP A 263 -15.58 -11.91 -39.95
CA ASP A 263 -15.83 -13.34 -40.17
C ASP A 263 -15.76 -14.18 -38.89
N LEU A 264 -14.88 -13.80 -37.95
CA LEU A 264 -14.74 -14.47 -36.65
C LEU A 264 -16.02 -14.41 -35.80
N HIS A 265 -16.88 -13.43 -36.07
CA HIS A 265 -18.16 -13.27 -35.39
C HIS A 265 -19.35 -13.81 -36.18
N LEU A 266 -19.17 -14.55 -37.28
CA LEU A 266 -20.30 -15.23 -37.96
C LEU A 266 -20.90 -16.32 -37.06
N PRO A 267 -22.21 -16.62 -37.11
CA PRO A 267 -22.85 -17.58 -36.21
C PRO A 267 -22.25 -19.00 -36.31
N ASN A 268 -21.80 -19.39 -37.50
CA ASN A 268 -21.15 -20.67 -37.77
C ASN A 268 -19.61 -20.63 -37.63
N ALA A 269 -19.02 -19.48 -37.28
CA ALA A 269 -17.58 -19.40 -37.03
C ALA A 269 -17.23 -20.07 -35.69
N GLN A 270 -16.02 -20.62 -35.63
CA GLN A 270 -15.45 -21.28 -34.46
C GLN A 270 -15.17 -20.25 -33.34
N MET A 271 -15.62 -20.53 -32.11
CA MET A 271 -15.27 -19.79 -30.90
C MET A 271 -13.82 -20.10 -30.48
N LYS A 272 -12.83 -19.73 -31.30
CA LYS A 272 -11.41 -20.03 -31.05
C LYS A 272 -11.02 -19.64 -29.60
N PRO A 273 -10.28 -20.49 -28.87
CA PRO A 273 -9.69 -21.77 -29.29
C PRO A 273 -10.61 -23.01 -29.16
N PHE A 274 -11.87 -22.86 -28.75
CA PHE A 274 -12.83 -23.96 -28.54
C PHE A 274 -13.20 -24.66 -29.87
N SER A 275 -13.65 -25.92 -29.82
CA SER A 275 -14.16 -26.65 -30.99
C SER A 275 -15.58 -26.22 -31.39
N LEU A 276 -16.29 -25.57 -30.47
CA LEU A 276 -17.66 -25.10 -30.63
C LEU A 276 -17.76 -23.85 -31.52
N THR A 277 -18.92 -23.66 -32.16
CA THR A 277 -19.25 -22.47 -32.95
C THR A 277 -20.01 -21.41 -32.12
N ASN A 278 -20.03 -20.16 -32.59
CA ASN A 278 -20.72 -19.05 -31.92
C ASN A 278 -22.19 -19.38 -31.61
N ILE A 279 -22.90 -20.07 -32.51
CA ILE A 279 -24.28 -20.51 -32.30
C ILE A 279 -24.41 -21.66 -31.28
N ASN A 280 -23.37 -22.44 -30.99
CA ASN A 280 -23.39 -23.43 -29.90
C ASN A 280 -23.32 -22.75 -28.52
N GLY A 281 -22.55 -21.66 -28.37
CA GLY A 281 -22.52 -20.85 -27.15
C GLY A 281 -23.87 -20.17 -26.84
N MET A 282 -24.76 -20.07 -27.83
CA MET A 282 -26.10 -19.47 -27.70
C MET A 282 -27.15 -20.43 -27.09
N SER A 283 -26.97 -21.75 -27.19
CA SER A 283 -27.90 -22.81 -26.69
C SER A 283 -28.58 -22.52 -25.33
N ASN A 284 -29.86 -22.87 -25.18
CA ASN A 284 -30.54 -22.86 -23.88
C ASN A 284 -30.09 -24.02 -22.97
N ASP A 285 -29.42 -25.06 -23.49
CA ASP A 285 -29.01 -26.23 -22.71
C ASP A 285 -28.11 -25.86 -21.51
N TYR A 286 -27.34 -24.75 -21.59
CA TYR A 286 -26.61 -24.20 -20.43
C TYR A 286 -27.53 -23.84 -19.26
N THR A 287 -28.67 -23.22 -19.55
CA THR A 287 -29.68 -22.79 -18.56
C THR A 287 -30.81 -23.80 -18.33
N ASP A 288 -30.89 -24.86 -19.14
CA ASP A 288 -31.84 -25.96 -18.96
C ASP A 288 -31.22 -27.12 -18.16
N TYR A 289 -29.92 -27.39 -18.31
CA TYR A 289 -29.24 -28.54 -17.69
C TYR A 289 -28.10 -28.20 -16.73
N TYR A 290 -27.24 -27.21 -17.02
CA TYR A 290 -26.02 -26.99 -16.22
C TYR A 290 -26.24 -26.06 -15.02
N TYR A 291 -26.79 -24.85 -15.21
CA TYR A 291 -26.92 -23.88 -14.13
C TYR A 291 -28.16 -22.97 -14.23
N THR A 292 -28.50 -22.32 -13.12
CA THR A 292 -29.37 -21.13 -13.06
C THR A 292 -28.72 -20.07 -12.18
N TYR A 293 -29.26 -18.85 -12.20
CA TYR A 293 -28.91 -17.80 -11.26
C TYR A 293 -29.99 -17.71 -10.17
N GLN A 294 -29.58 -17.44 -8.93
CA GLN A 294 -30.46 -16.97 -7.86
C GLN A 294 -30.34 -15.44 -7.82
N ASN A 295 -31.44 -14.72 -8.05
CA ASN A 295 -31.46 -13.27 -7.92
C ASN A 295 -31.38 -12.85 -6.44
N VAL A 296 -30.80 -11.67 -6.19
CA VAL A 296 -30.90 -10.97 -4.90
C VAL A 296 -32.33 -10.46 -4.71
N LYS A 297 -32.96 -10.74 -3.57
CA LYS A 297 -34.21 -10.06 -3.19
C LYS A 297 -33.92 -8.67 -2.65
N HIS A 298 -34.67 -7.68 -3.13
CA HIS A 298 -34.68 -6.32 -2.58
C HIS A 298 -35.74 -6.18 -1.49
N CYS A 299 -35.47 -5.31 -0.51
CA CYS A 299 -36.43 -4.92 0.51
C CYS A 299 -37.58 -4.08 -0.08
N SER A 300 -38.59 -3.79 0.73
CA SER A 300 -39.79 -3.02 0.34
C SER A 300 -40.36 -2.23 1.54
N PRO A 301 -41.27 -1.27 1.34
CA PRO A 301 -41.94 -0.58 2.45
C PRO A 301 -42.66 -1.51 3.44
N THR A 302 -43.06 -2.71 2.99
CA THR A 302 -43.72 -3.75 3.78
C THR A 302 -42.77 -4.82 4.35
N ASP A 303 -41.54 -4.91 3.83
CA ASP A 303 -40.48 -5.81 4.33
C ASP A 303 -39.13 -5.05 4.26
N PRO A 304 -38.78 -4.27 5.30
CA PRO A 304 -37.68 -3.32 5.26
C PRO A 304 -36.30 -3.97 5.52
N VAL A 305 -36.15 -5.27 5.26
CA VAL A 305 -34.99 -6.09 5.66
C VAL A 305 -34.46 -6.92 4.48
N CYS A 306 -33.13 -7.03 4.37
CA CYS A 306 -32.44 -7.74 3.29
C CYS A 306 -32.06 -9.17 3.72
N HIS A 307 -33.07 -10.02 3.98
CA HIS A 307 -32.91 -11.37 4.57
C HIS A 307 -31.95 -12.31 3.82
N ASP A 308 -31.66 -12.04 2.55
CA ASP A 308 -30.80 -12.87 1.69
C ASP A 308 -29.32 -12.88 2.09
N SER A 309 -28.83 -11.89 2.86
CA SER A 309 -27.44 -11.87 3.35
C SER A 309 -27.24 -10.90 4.52
N PRO A 310 -26.45 -11.25 5.56
CA PRO A 310 -26.03 -10.31 6.61
C PRO A 310 -25.06 -9.23 6.11
N TYR A 311 -24.60 -9.32 4.85
CA TYR A 311 -23.75 -8.35 4.18
C TYR A 311 -24.53 -7.28 3.42
N TYR A 312 -25.88 -7.31 3.45
CA TYR A 312 -26.75 -6.32 2.83
C TYR A 312 -27.49 -5.48 3.86
N TRP A 313 -27.92 -4.29 3.44
CA TRP A 313 -28.81 -3.41 4.19
C TRP A 313 -29.87 -2.80 3.27
N CYS A 314 -31.02 -2.44 3.82
CA CYS A 314 -32.12 -1.85 3.06
C CYS A 314 -31.93 -0.32 2.97
N ASP A 315 -31.68 0.20 1.77
CA ASP A 315 -31.76 1.62 1.50
C ASP A 315 -33.23 2.04 1.45
N ARG A 316 -33.68 2.76 2.48
CA ARG A 316 -35.08 3.17 2.66
C ARG A 316 -35.49 4.36 1.79
N GLN A 317 -34.56 4.99 1.08
CA GLN A 317 -34.87 6.08 0.15
C GLN A 317 -35.37 5.52 -1.19
N ILE A 318 -34.76 4.41 -1.65
CA ILE A 318 -35.07 3.77 -2.94
C ILE A 318 -35.72 2.39 -2.81
N TRP A 319 -35.84 1.85 -1.59
CA TRP A 319 -36.33 0.51 -1.28
C TRP A 319 -35.62 -0.59 -2.08
N ARG A 320 -34.28 -0.60 -2.00
CA ARG A 320 -33.43 -1.65 -2.57
C ARG A 320 -32.35 -2.06 -1.57
N CYS A 321 -31.90 -3.30 -1.67
CA CYS A 321 -30.77 -3.77 -0.89
C CYS A 321 -29.46 -3.24 -1.49
N LYS A 322 -28.56 -2.75 -0.62
CA LYS A 322 -27.19 -2.34 -0.94
C LYS A 322 -26.19 -3.16 -0.11
N SER A 323 -24.94 -3.19 -0.56
CA SER A 323 -23.82 -3.77 0.19
C SER A 323 -23.55 -2.96 1.45
N LYS A 324 -23.30 -3.64 2.58
CA LYS A 324 -22.85 -2.97 3.81
C LYS A 324 -21.43 -2.43 3.66
N ILE A 325 -21.17 -1.36 4.40
CA ILE A 325 -19.92 -0.61 4.43
C ILE A 325 -19.00 -1.23 5.50
N GLN A 326 -17.71 -1.34 5.20
CA GLN A 326 -16.69 -1.86 6.12
C GLN A 326 -16.41 -0.88 7.29
N LEU A 327 -15.84 -1.38 8.38
CA LEU A 327 -15.38 -0.54 9.49
C LEU A 327 -14.35 0.49 9.00
N GLY A 328 -14.47 1.74 9.45
CA GLY A 328 -13.67 2.87 8.98
C GLY A 328 -14.10 3.47 7.63
N GLY A 329 -15.06 2.84 6.93
CA GLY A 329 -15.58 3.31 5.66
C GLY A 329 -16.57 4.46 5.78
N SER A 330 -16.72 5.26 4.71
CA SER A 330 -17.63 6.40 4.69
C SER A 330 -19.10 5.99 4.55
N CYS A 331 -19.92 6.43 5.50
CA CYS A 331 -21.37 6.27 5.56
C CYS A 331 -22.11 7.63 5.58
N ASN A 332 -21.47 8.71 5.10
CA ASN A 332 -22.05 10.05 5.02
C ASN A 332 -23.51 10.06 4.50
N ASN A 333 -24.43 10.66 5.26
CA ASN A 333 -25.88 10.74 5.00
C ASN A 333 -26.64 9.40 5.12
N LEU A 334 -26.02 8.38 5.72
CA LEU A 334 -26.63 7.08 6.05
C LEU A 334 -26.78 6.87 7.57
N GLU A 335 -26.60 7.92 8.36
CA GLU A 335 -26.86 7.94 9.80
C GLU A 335 -28.28 7.42 10.12
N GLY A 336 -28.39 6.55 11.14
CA GLY A 336 -29.64 5.91 11.52
C GLY A 336 -30.12 4.79 10.57
N GLN A 337 -29.45 4.56 9.44
CA GLN A 337 -29.63 3.37 8.61
C GLN A 337 -28.62 2.28 9.03
N ASP A 338 -28.98 1.02 8.82
CA ASP A 338 -28.13 -0.14 9.14
C ASP A 338 -27.04 -0.36 8.06
N SER A 339 -26.40 0.72 7.60
CA SER A 339 -25.50 0.70 6.44
C SER A 339 -24.13 0.08 6.70
N CYS A 340 -23.72 0.01 7.96
CA CYS A 340 -22.41 -0.49 8.38
C CYS A 340 -22.44 -1.99 8.72
N TYR A 341 -21.30 -2.68 8.55
CA TYR A 341 -21.14 -4.07 8.94
C TYR A 341 -20.54 -4.19 10.36
N THR A 342 -21.23 -4.89 11.26
CA THR A 342 -20.82 -5.13 12.67
C THR A 342 -20.48 -3.86 13.49
N SER A 343 -20.91 -2.71 13.01
CA SER A 343 -20.56 -1.36 13.49
C SER A 343 -21.72 -0.40 13.19
N MET A 344 -21.67 0.84 13.69
CA MET A 344 -22.69 1.86 13.47
C MET A 344 -22.15 3.05 12.68
N CYS A 345 -23.00 3.72 11.92
CA CYS A 345 -22.63 4.98 11.28
C CYS A 345 -22.62 6.11 12.33
N ILE A 346 -21.43 6.65 12.59
CA ILE A 346 -21.19 7.72 13.58
C ILE A 346 -20.34 8.79 12.90
N ASN A 347 -20.85 10.03 12.83
CA ASN A 347 -20.19 11.16 12.19
C ASN A 347 -19.70 10.85 10.75
N GLY A 348 -20.55 10.25 9.91
CA GLY A 348 -20.20 9.88 8.54
C GLY A 348 -19.24 8.69 8.37
N ILE A 349 -18.82 8.02 9.45
CA ILE A 349 -17.88 6.88 9.39
C ILE A 349 -18.43 5.66 10.16
N CYS A 350 -18.28 4.46 9.60
CA CYS A 350 -18.64 3.22 10.28
C CYS A 350 -17.66 2.91 11.44
N GLN A 351 -18.13 2.97 12.69
CA GLN A 351 -17.32 2.86 13.90
C GLN A 351 -17.95 1.90 14.93
N TYR A 352 -17.14 1.36 15.84
CA TYR A 352 -17.65 0.56 16.96
C TYR A 352 -18.29 1.46 18.04
N ILE A 353 -19.18 0.86 18.86
CA ILE A 353 -19.63 1.48 20.09
C ILE A 353 -18.51 1.34 21.14
N SER A 354 -18.14 2.44 21.80
CA SER A 354 -16.92 2.63 22.60
C SER A 354 -16.72 1.69 23.82
N MET A 355 -17.66 0.80 24.10
CA MET A 355 -17.48 -0.27 25.08
C MET A 355 -16.45 -1.32 24.64
N LYS A 356 -16.34 -1.63 23.33
CA LYS A 356 -15.43 -2.67 22.83
C LYS A 356 -13.95 -2.26 22.78
N GLU A 357 -13.67 -0.96 22.68
CA GLU A 357 -12.29 -0.46 22.57
C GLU A 357 -11.47 -0.75 23.84
N LYS A 358 -12.13 -0.85 25.00
CA LYS A 358 -11.50 -1.13 26.30
C LYS A 358 -11.03 -2.57 26.48
N GLU A 359 -11.44 -3.50 25.61
CA GLU A 359 -10.99 -4.91 25.66
C GLU A 359 -9.70 -5.14 24.86
N ILE A 360 -9.30 -4.19 24.00
CA ILE A 360 -8.11 -4.30 23.14
C ILE A 360 -6.88 -3.79 23.90
N GLN A 361 -6.22 -4.68 24.65
CA GLN A 361 -4.94 -4.36 25.28
C GLN A 361 -3.81 -4.27 24.24
N LYS A 362 -3.11 -3.14 24.19
CA LYS A 362 -1.86 -3.00 23.44
C LYS A 362 -0.80 -3.93 24.05
N ARG A 363 -0.34 -4.93 23.28
CA ARG A 363 0.66 -5.91 23.71
C ARG A 363 1.88 -5.87 22.78
N GLU A 364 2.88 -5.09 23.17
CA GLU A 364 4.20 -5.05 22.54
C GLU A 364 5.16 -5.98 23.32
N ASP A 365 5.49 -7.13 22.73
CA ASP A 365 6.47 -8.09 23.27
C ASP A 365 7.75 -8.02 22.40
N ILE A 366 8.58 -7.00 22.64
CA ILE A 366 9.68 -6.62 21.74
C ILE A 366 11.00 -7.27 22.19
N PRO A 367 11.65 -8.08 21.34
CA PRO A 367 12.94 -8.70 21.66
C PRO A 367 14.05 -7.67 21.93
N SER A 368 14.95 -7.97 22.86
CA SER A 368 16.07 -7.08 23.22
C SER A 368 17.11 -6.86 22.11
N ASN A 369 17.14 -7.71 21.07
CA ASN A 369 18.15 -7.71 20.00
C ASN A 369 17.61 -7.13 18.67
N VAL A 370 17.04 -5.92 18.73
CA VAL A 370 16.46 -5.23 17.56
C VAL A 370 17.32 -4.05 17.08
N VAL A 371 17.05 -3.60 15.85
CA VAL A 371 17.26 -2.20 15.43
C VAL A 371 15.91 -1.51 15.31
N TRP A 372 15.90 -0.21 15.57
CA TRP A 372 14.75 0.65 15.34
C TRP A 372 14.89 1.39 14.02
N ALA A 373 13.83 1.43 13.22
CA ALA A 373 13.68 2.33 12.07
C ALA A 373 12.40 3.17 12.24
N LYS A 374 12.14 4.13 11.34
CA LYS A 374 10.93 4.99 11.36
C LYS A 374 9.99 4.72 10.18
N SER A 375 8.69 4.91 10.39
CA SER A 375 7.66 4.97 9.35
C SER A 375 6.44 5.77 9.82
N LEU A 376 5.48 6.00 8.92
CA LEU A 376 4.24 6.74 9.14
C LEU A 376 3.05 6.01 8.52
N LEU A 377 1.90 6.09 9.19
CA LEU A 377 0.58 5.75 8.65
C LEU A 377 -0.19 7.03 8.34
N LEU A 378 -0.81 7.11 7.17
CA LEU A 378 -1.56 8.28 6.71
C LEU A 378 -3.03 7.94 6.45
N ASP A 379 -3.94 8.84 6.80
CA ASP A 379 -5.38 8.68 6.66
C ASP A 379 -5.92 8.98 5.25
N ASN A 380 -7.26 8.93 5.08
CA ASN A 380 -7.96 9.32 3.84
C ASN A 380 -7.69 10.79 3.41
N ASN A 381 -7.14 11.64 4.28
CA ASN A 381 -6.84 13.05 4.06
C ASN A 381 -5.33 13.32 3.98
N ASN A 382 -4.50 12.29 3.82
CA ASN A 382 -3.04 12.35 3.79
C ASN A 382 -2.38 12.91 5.08
N LYS A 383 -3.09 12.85 6.22
CA LYS A 383 -2.61 13.27 7.55
C LYS A 383 -2.15 12.06 8.38
N PRO A 384 -1.17 12.22 9.29
CA PRO A 384 -0.74 11.11 10.14
C PRO A 384 -1.85 10.57 11.05
N ILE A 385 -1.95 9.24 11.12
CA ILE A 385 -2.85 8.56 12.04
C ILE A 385 -2.20 8.54 13.42
N THR A 386 -2.87 9.15 14.40
CA THR A 386 -2.38 9.29 15.79
C THR A 386 -3.02 8.28 16.76
N HIS A 387 -3.81 7.34 16.25
CA HIS A 387 -4.63 6.44 17.06
C HIS A 387 -3.83 5.21 17.51
N PRO A 388 -3.80 4.85 18.81
CA PRO A 388 -2.88 3.83 19.34
C PRO A 388 -3.08 2.41 18.81
N PHE A 389 -4.25 2.09 18.24
CA PHE A 389 -4.50 0.80 17.59
C PHE A 389 -4.02 0.71 16.13
N ALA A 390 -3.63 1.82 15.50
CA ALA A 390 -3.01 1.78 14.17
C ALA A 390 -1.56 1.24 14.30
N HIS A 391 -1.17 0.33 13.41
CA HIS A 391 0.02 -0.49 13.62
C HIS A 391 0.64 -1.04 12.32
N ILE A 392 1.86 -1.52 12.43
CA ILE A 392 2.59 -2.23 11.38
C ILE A 392 3.14 -3.54 11.97
N ASN A 393 2.77 -4.68 11.38
CA ASN A 393 3.42 -5.95 11.70
C ASN A 393 4.68 -6.10 10.87
N ASN A 394 5.82 -6.32 11.53
CA ASN A 394 7.15 -6.50 10.95
C ASN A 394 7.45 -8.01 10.93
N ILE A 395 7.49 -8.61 9.74
CA ILE A 395 7.53 -10.08 9.56
C ILE A 395 8.76 -10.44 8.71
N ASP A 396 9.65 -11.31 9.19
CA ASP A 396 10.75 -11.85 8.39
C ASP A 396 10.29 -12.90 7.37
N GLU A 397 11.18 -13.23 6.44
CA GLU A 397 10.93 -14.23 5.38
C GLU A 397 10.55 -15.62 5.91
N TYR A 398 10.98 -16.00 7.11
CA TYR A 398 10.70 -17.30 7.73
C TYR A 398 9.60 -17.26 8.81
N ASN A 399 8.99 -16.10 9.07
CA ASN A 399 8.05 -15.87 10.17
C ASN A 399 8.59 -16.34 11.55
N THR A 400 9.91 -16.18 11.77
CA THR A 400 10.60 -16.37 13.05
C THR A 400 10.62 -15.09 13.90
N PHE A 401 10.46 -13.94 13.25
CA PHE A 401 10.33 -12.61 13.82
C PHE A 401 9.02 -12.01 13.29
N ASN A 402 8.02 -11.89 14.15
CA ASN A 402 6.72 -11.32 13.81
C ASN A 402 6.30 -10.39 14.96
N ILE A 403 6.63 -9.11 14.82
CA ILE A 403 6.50 -8.09 15.88
C ILE A 403 5.60 -6.95 15.39
N THR A 404 4.57 -6.63 16.16
CA THR A 404 3.72 -5.45 15.91
C THR A 404 4.35 -4.20 16.50
N SER A 405 4.52 -3.16 15.69
CA SER A 405 4.88 -1.80 16.11
C SER A 405 3.67 -0.89 15.96
N TYR A 406 3.21 -0.29 17.07
CA TYR A 406 2.04 0.59 17.08
C TYR A 406 2.45 2.07 16.96
N VAL A 407 1.47 2.95 16.71
CA VAL A 407 1.65 4.41 16.82
C VAL A 407 2.02 4.80 18.26
N GLU A 408 2.95 5.77 18.37
CA GLU A 408 3.35 6.38 19.63
C GLU A 408 2.32 7.40 20.12
N GLU A 409 1.84 7.23 21.36
CA GLU A 409 0.81 8.09 21.97
C GLU A 409 1.31 9.51 22.30
N LYS A 410 2.64 9.71 22.36
CA LYS A 410 3.29 10.98 22.73
C LYS A 410 4.42 11.32 21.77
N ILE A 411 4.20 12.38 21.00
CA ILE A 411 5.23 13.00 20.15
C ILE A 411 6.37 13.52 21.04
N LYS A 412 7.62 13.33 20.60
CA LYS A 412 8.80 13.96 21.21
C LYS A 412 9.28 15.14 20.37
N ASN A 413 10.12 16.00 20.97
CA ASN A 413 10.71 17.13 20.27
C ASN A 413 11.46 16.67 19.01
N LEU A 414 11.17 17.32 17.88
CA LEU A 414 11.72 17.04 16.54
C LEU A 414 11.27 15.71 15.90
N GLU A 415 10.00 15.31 16.07
CA GLU A 415 9.39 14.20 15.32
C GLU A 415 8.02 14.48 14.70
N TYR A 416 7.67 13.66 13.70
CA TYR A 416 6.36 13.64 13.07
C TYR A 416 5.27 13.24 14.07
N ASN A 417 4.10 13.86 13.98
CA ASN A 417 2.91 13.33 14.63
C ASN A 417 2.56 11.96 14.01
N GLY A 418 2.00 11.02 14.80
CA GLY A 418 1.65 9.68 14.31
C GLY A 418 2.85 8.80 13.91
N ILE A 419 4.06 9.07 14.42
CA ILE A 419 5.26 8.27 14.13
C ILE A 419 5.12 6.81 14.63
N ILE A 420 5.62 5.87 13.83
CA ILE A 420 5.82 4.48 14.24
C ILE A 420 7.32 4.16 14.21
N TYR A 421 7.84 3.64 15.32
CA TYR A 421 9.17 3.04 15.36
C TYR A 421 9.08 1.55 15.05
N LEU A 422 9.58 1.15 13.88
CA LEU A 422 9.61 -0.25 13.49
C LEU A 422 10.69 -0.97 14.29
N ALA A 423 10.31 -1.95 15.10
CA ALA A 423 11.23 -2.90 15.71
C ALA A 423 11.59 -3.99 14.67
N LEU A 424 12.85 -4.04 14.27
CA LEU A 424 13.36 -4.94 13.22
C LEU A 424 14.48 -5.84 13.78
N PRO A 425 14.68 -7.08 13.29
CA PRO A 425 15.79 -7.93 13.71
C PRO A 425 17.15 -7.27 13.42
N LYS A 426 18.10 -7.43 14.35
CA LYS A 426 19.49 -6.96 14.17
C LYS A 426 20.14 -7.62 12.93
N PRO A 427 20.63 -6.84 11.94
CA PRO A 427 21.38 -7.41 10.83
C PRO A 427 22.69 -8.02 11.32
N SER A 428 23.00 -9.22 10.85
CA SER A 428 24.23 -9.95 11.14
C SER A 428 25.24 -9.85 9.99
N SER A 429 26.51 -10.15 10.27
CA SER A 429 27.58 -10.06 9.27
C SER A 429 27.41 -11.13 8.19
N GLY A 430 27.14 -10.69 6.95
CA GLY A 430 27.18 -11.54 5.75
C GLY A 430 25.84 -12.09 5.26
N LEU A 431 24.73 -11.90 6.00
CA LEU A 431 23.40 -12.34 5.58
C LEU A 431 22.43 -11.15 5.43
N PRO A 432 21.73 -11.00 4.29
CA PRO A 432 20.61 -10.08 4.19
C PRO A 432 19.43 -10.59 5.03
N ILE A 433 18.67 -9.68 5.63
CA ILE A 433 17.38 -10.02 6.25
C ILE A 433 16.27 -9.30 5.47
N THR A 434 15.45 -10.05 4.75
CA THR A 434 14.23 -9.55 4.11
C THR A 434 13.14 -9.42 5.18
N ILE A 435 12.54 -8.23 5.29
CA ILE A 435 11.42 -7.96 6.20
C ILE A 435 10.24 -7.47 5.37
N THR A 436 9.07 -8.08 5.55
CA THR A 436 7.80 -7.67 4.97
C THR A 436 6.95 -6.98 6.04
N PHE A 437 6.24 -5.94 5.65
CA PHE A 437 5.35 -5.17 6.50
C PHE A 437 3.88 -5.43 6.19
N GLN A 438 3.04 -5.45 7.22
CA GLN A 438 1.59 -5.39 7.09
C GLN A 438 1.07 -4.24 7.94
N ALA A 439 0.86 -3.09 7.30
CA ALA A 439 0.31 -1.90 7.92
C ALA A 439 -1.23 -1.97 7.98
N ARG A 440 -1.81 -1.62 9.13
CA ARG A 440 -3.26 -1.49 9.32
C ARG A 440 -3.61 -0.20 10.07
N ASP A 441 -4.71 0.43 9.68
CA ASP A 441 -5.29 1.57 10.41
C ASP A 441 -5.98 1.11 11.72
N GLN A 442 -6.52 2.04 12.50
CA GLN A 442 -7.22 1.74 13.74
C GLN A 442 -8.49 0.89 13.58
N TYR A 443 -8.99 0.75 12.35
CA TYR A 443 -10.14 -0.08 11.99
C TYR A 443 -9.70 -1.44 11.43
N GLY A 444 -8.40 -1.71 11.37
CA GLY A 444 -7.83 -2.93 10.83
C GLY A 444 -7.76 -2.99 9.30
N ARG A 445 -8.05 -1.91 8.57
CA ARG A 445 -7.94 -1.88 7.10
C ARG A 445 -6.47 -1.82 6.68
N TYR A 446 -6.13 -2.55 5.62
CA TYR A 446 -4.75 -2.57 5.06
C TYR A 446 -4.36 -1.21 4.47
N CYS A 447 -3.16 -0.74 4.81
CA CYS A 447 -2.59 0.49 4.28
C CYS A 447 -1.53 0.19 3.21
N GLN A 448 -1.66 0.77 2.02
CA GLN A 448 -0.73 0.53 0.92
C GLN A 448 0.60 1.28 1.15
N SER A 449 1.70 0.55 0.98
CA SER A 449 3.07 1.06 1.10
C SER A 449 3.49 1.94 -0.09
N TYR A 450 4.21 3.01 0.24
CA TYR A 450 4.91 3.88 -0.70
C TYR A 450 6.37 4.00 -0.24
N CYS A 451 7.28 3.82 -1.19
CA CYS A 451 8.72 3.90 -0.96
C CYS A 451 9.28 5.12 -1.69
N ILE A 452 10.15 5.89 -1.04
CA ILE A 452 10.76 7.06 -1.68
C ILE A 452 11.84 6.64 -2.68
N ASN A 453 11.86 7.31 -3.83
CA ASN A 453 12.97 7.23 -4.76
C ASN A 453 14.08 8.20 -4.30
N ASP A 454 15.23 7.66 -3.85
CA ASP A 454 16.42 8.42 -3.40
C ASP A 454 16.81 9.57 -4.36
N THR A 455 16.63 9.38 -5.67
CA THR A 455 17.07 10.31 -6.72
C THR A 455 16.03 11.39 -7.05
N THR A 456 14.76 11.01 -7.22
CA THR A 456 13.70 11.96 -7.63
C THR A 456 12.98 12.61 -6.45
N GLN A 457 13.16 12.08 -5.24
CA GLN A 457 12.41 12.46 -4.03
C GLN A 457 10.89 12.30 -4.17
N ILE A 458 10.42 11.32 -4.96
CA ILE A 458 8.99 11.02 -5.15
C ILE A 458 8.64 9.69 -4.49
N TYR A 459 7.52 9.62 -3.78
CA TYR A 459 6.97 8.38 -3.26
C TYR A 459 6.35 7.55 -4.38
N ASN A 460 6.72 6.28 -4.49
CA ASN A 460 6.17 5.36 -5.48
C ASN A 460 5.55 4.15 -4.78
N VAL A 461 4.42 3.65 -5.28
CA VAL A 461 3.77 2.45 -4.75
C VAL A 461 4.71 1.25 -4.87
N CYS A 462 5.03 0.60 -3.76
CA CYS A 462 6.03 -0.46 -3.69
C CYS A 462 5.47 -1.76 -3.06
N GLU A 463 6.23 -2.85 -3.13
CA GLU A 463 5.99 -3.96 -2.21
C GLU A 463 6.31 -3.49 -0.78
N PRO A 464 5.51 -3.85 0.25
CA PRO A 464 5.78 -3.48 1.64
C PRO A 464 6.94 -4.31 2.20
N LYS A 465 8.18 -4.07 1.75
CA LYS A 465 9.35 -4.81 2.19
C LYS A 465 10.63 -3.97 2.20
N ILE A 466 11.59 -4.38 3.02
CA ILE A 466 12.96 -3.87 3.05
C ILE A 466 13.95 -5.03 3.13
N ILE A 467 15.20 -4.77 2.73
CA ILE A 467 16.33 -5.69 2.91
C ILE A 467 17.34 -4.99 3.83
N LEU A 468 17.52 -5.56 5.03
CA LEU A 468 18.55 -5.11 5.97
C LEU A 468 19.90 -5.76 5.66
N LYS A 469 20.96 -4.95 5.67
CA LYS A 469 22.37 -5.35 5.64
C LYS A 469 23.19 -4.41 6.53
N ILE A 470 24.41 -4.81 6.92
CA ILE A 470 25.33 -3.96 7.70
C ILE A 470 26.01 -2.88 6.81
N ARG A 471 26.06 -3.07 5.48
CA ARG A 471 26.66 -2.14 4.51
C ARG A 471 25.66 -1.85 3.37
N LYS A 472 25.56 -0.59 2.92
CA LYS A 472 24.70 -0.25 1.77
C LYS A 472 25.35 -0.73 0.47
N ASP A 473 24.74 -1.74 -0.15
CA ASP A 473 24.96 -2.11 -1.55
C ASP A 473 23.73 -1.74 -2.41
N PHE A 474 23.55 -2.39 -3.57
CA PHE A 474 22.44 -2.10 -4.48
C PHE A 474 21.10 -2.76 -4.07
N GLU A 475 21.11 -3.67 -3.11
CA GLU A 475 19.91 -4.36 -2.60
C GLU A 475 19.49 -3.83 -1.22
N ALA A 476 20.45 -3.34 -0.43
CA ALA A 476 20.22 -2.78 0.90
C ALA A 476 19.27 -1.56 0.87
N ALA A 477 18.21 -1.60 1.67
CA ALA A 477 17.26 -0.48 1.80
C ALA A 477 17.95 0.78 2.38
N ASN A 478 17.58 1.97 1.89
CA ASN A 478 18.16 3.23 2.33
C ASN A 478 17.51 3.79 3.62
N ILE A 479 17.28 2.94 4.62
CA ILE A 479 16.64 3.35 5.88
C ILE A 479 17.69 3.74 6.93
N ALA A 480 17.46 4.82 7.66
CA ALA A 480 18.17 5.05 8.92
C ALA A 480 17.67 4.07 10.00
N TYR A 481 18.60 3.43 10.71
CA TYR A 481 18.26 2.55 11.83
C TYR A 481 19.31 2.60 12.95
N THR A 482 18.91 2.32 14.20
CA THR A 482 19.80 2.36 15.37
C THR A 482 19.52 1.24 16.37
N HIS A 483 20.54 0.82 17.10
CA HIS A 483 20.38 -0.01 18.31
C HIS A 483 20.08 0.82 19.57
N SER A 484 20.43 2.12 19.58
CA SER A 484 20.31 2.95 20.77
C SER A 484 18.89 3.53 20.89
N PHE A 485 18.25 3.27 22.02
CA PHE A 485 16.96 3.88 22.36
C PHE A 485 17.05 5.41 22.48
N MET A 486 18.24 5.96 22.79
CA MET A 486 18.47 7.41 22.85
C MET A 486 18.42 8.05 21.46
N SER A 487 19.10 7.48 20.46
CA SER A 487 19.09 8.02 19.10
C SER A 487 17.90 7.56 18.25
N ARG A 488 17.05 6.65 18.76
CA ARG A 488 15.81 6.18 18.12
C ARG A 488 14.94 7.34 17.61
N ASN A 489 14.77 8.36 18.45
CA ASN A 489 13.92 9.52 18.17
C ASN A 489 14.54 10.47 17.11
N TYR A 490 15.81 10.29 16.72
CA TYR A 490 16.59 11.23 15.88
C TYR A 490 17.14 10.60 14.58
N LEU A 491 16.57 9.46 14.18
CA LEU A 491 16.80 8.86 12.85
C LEU A 491 16.30 9.78 11.72
N ASP A 492 17.05 9.77 10.62
CA ASP A 492 16.85 10.55 9.38
C ASP A 492 17.00 12.08 9.53
N VAL A 493 17.81 12.51 10.50
CA VAL A 493 18.10 13.92 10.83
C VAL A 493 19.57 14.29 10.60
N ASP A 494 19.82 15.48 10.03
CA ASP A 494 21.16 16.06 9.90
C ASP A 494 21.44 17.04 11.06
N LEU A 495 21.98 16.52 12.17
CA LEU A 495 22.43 17.32 13.32
C LEU A 495 23.86 17.87 13.13
N SER A 496 24.47 17.71 11.95
CA SER A 496 25.75 18.32 11.56
C SER A 496 25.60 19.72 10.93
N SER A 497 24.36 20.13 10.72
CA SER A 497 23.94 21.37 10.06
C SER A 497 23.43 22.43 11.06
N HIS A 498 23.35 23.68 10.62
CA HIS A 498 22.91 24.80 11.46
C HIS A 498 21.40 24.71 11.80
N PRO A 499 20.94 25.09 13.01
CA PRO A 499 19.56 24.82 13.43
C PRO A 499 18.48 25.40 12.50
N SER A 500 18.68 26.59 11.92
CA SER A 500 17.72 27.20 10.99
C SER A 500 17.61 26.51 9.61
N ILE A 501 18.49 25.55 9.30
CA ILE A 501 18.42 24.71 8.10
C ILE A 501 18.21 23.23 8.44
N LEU A 502 18.05 22.90 9.72
CA LEU A 502 17.90 21.54 10.24
C LEU A 502 16.56 20.98 9.79
N ARG A 503 16.61 19.83 9.09
CA ARG A 503 15.44 19.15 8.53
C ARG A 503 15.46 17.68 8.90
N ILE A 504 14.26 17.15 9.12
CA ILE A 504 13.99 15.73 9.27
C ILE A 504 13.59 15.22 7.89
N ASN A 505 14.23 14.16 7.40
CA ASN A 505 13.90 13.58 6.11
C ASN A 505 12.67 12.67 6.27
N PRO A 506 11.77 12.62 5.27
CA PRO A 506 10.58 11.81 5.35
C PRO A 506 10.96 10.32 5.27
N PRO A 507 10.30 9.42 6.03
CA PRO A 507 10.74 8.02 6.14
C PRO A 507 10.80 7.30 4.79
N TYR A 508 11.84 6.48 4.59
CA TYR A 508 12.05 5.77 3.32
C TYR A 508 10.82 4.98 2.85
N ILE A 509 10.08 4.37 3.78
CA ILE A 509 8.78 3.74 3.54
C ILE A 509 7.72 4.34 4.45
N ILE A 510 6.57 4.66 3.89
CA ILE A 510 5.34 5.11 4.57
C ILE A 510 4.15 4.31 4.04
N PHE A 511 3.01 4.34 4.72
CA PHE A 511 1.81 3.62 4.30
C PHE A 511 0.60 4.57 4.30
N SER A 512 -0.11 4.64 3.18
CA SER A 512 -1.38 5.34 3.09
C SER A 512 -2.53 4.36 3.26
N CYS A 513 -3.36 4.62 4.26
CA CYS A 513 -4.58 3.88 4.57
C CYS A 513 -5.79 4.41 3.77
N ASN A 514 -5.52 5.15 2.68
CA ASN A 514 -6.53 5.83 1.90
C ASN A 514 -7.34 4.85 1.01
N SER A 515 -8.64 5.06 0.96
CA SER A 515 -9.60 4.36 0.09
C SER A 515 -9.42 4.62 -1.42
N LYS A 516 -8.53 5.55 -1.81
CA LYS A 516 -7.94 5.71 -3.14
C LYS A 516 -6.41 5.69 -3.07
N VAL A 517 -5.75 5.25 -4.13
CA VAL A 517 -4.31 5.49 -4.36
C VAL A 517 -4.05 7.00 -4.49
N VAL A 518 -2.98 7.47 -3.88
CA VAL A 518 -2.61 8.89 -3.75
C VAL A 518 -1.45 9.20 -4.70
N ASP A 519 -1.38 10.42 -5.22
CA ASP A 519 -0.25 10.85 -6.04
C ASP A 519 1.06 10.90 -5.24
N GLY A 520 2.15 10.42 -5.85
CA GLY A 520 3.45 10.29 -5.21
C GLY A 520 4.16 11.62 -4.91
N GLN A 521 3.88 12.66 -5.70
CA GLN A 521 4.45 13.99 -5.54
C GLN A 521 3.66 14.79 -4.49
N GLU A 522 2.32 14.70 -4.51
CA GLU A 522 1.46 15.21 -3.46
C GLU A 522 1.88 14.63 -2.10
N LEU A 523 1.96 13.30 -1.99
CA LEU A 523 2.30 12.58 -0.76
C LEU A 523 3.65 13.03 -0.20
N TYR A 524 4.68 13.14 -1.06
CA TYR A 524 6.00 13.63 -0.65
C TYR A 524 5.95 15.09 -0.17
N SER A 525 5.27 15.96 -0.92
CA SER A 525 5.16 17.38 -0.57
C SER A 525 4.45 17.57 0.78
N THR A 526 3.40 16.78 1.04
CA THR A 526 2.65 16.81 2.30
C THR A 526 3.55 16.39 3.46
N VAL A 527 4.17 15.20 3.42
CA VAL A 527 5.03 14.71 4.52
C VAL A 527 6.24 15.63 4.73
N LYS A 528 6.85 16.16 3.67
CA LYS A 528 7.96 17.13 3.75
C LYS A 528 7.56 18.44 4.46
N ASN A 529 6.31 18.86 4.31
CA ASN A 529 5.79 20.10 4.90
C ASN A 529 5.18 19.92 6.31
N MET A 530 4.94 18.68 6.77
CA MET A 530 4.44 18.40 8.13
C MET A 530 5.37 18.88 9.26
N MET A 531 6.64 19.15 8.96
CA MET A 531 7.63 19.53 9.96
C MET A 531 8.42 20.78 9.56
N GLN A 532 8.46 21.74 10.47
CA GLN A 532 9.32 22.92 10.39
C GLN A 532 10.03 23.09 11.74
N PHE A 533 11.32 23.45 11.70
CA PHE A 533 12.11 23.65 12.91
C PHE A 533 11.69 24.95 13.62
N SER A 534 11.09 24.82 14.80
CA SER A 534 10.81 25.94 15.70
C SER A 534 12.10 26.56 16.21
N LYS A 535 12.22 27.90 16.19
CA LYS A 535 13.38 28.58 16.80
C LYS A 535 13.51 28.20 18.29
N PRO A 536 14.73 27.96 18.80
CA PRO A 536 14.93 27.73 20.23
C PRO A 536 14.56 28.98 21.03
N LEU A 537 13.82 28.80 22.12
CA LEU A 537 13.27 29.87 22.96
C LEU A 537 14.05 30.09 24.26
N ASP A 538 15.00 29.23 24.56
CA ASP A 538 15.81 29.28 25.78
C ASP A 538 16.93 30.33 25.65
N ASP A 539 17.27 31.03 26.73
CA ASP A 539 18.26 32.13 26.73
C ASP A 539 19.69 31.71 26.32
N TYR A 540 19.96 30.40 26.26
CA TYR A 540 21.28 29.85 26.01
C TYR A 540 21.27 28.74 24.94
N VAL A 541 22.45 28.47 24.39
CA VAL A 541 22.73 27.30 23.54
C VAL A 541 24.04 26.64 23.96
N TRP A 542 24.11 25.33 23.78
CA TRP A 542 25.35 24.55 23.82
C TRP A 542 25.92 24.40 22.42
N PHE A 543 27.23 24.63 22.28
CA PHE A 543 28.01 24.26 21.11
C PHE A 543 29.17 23.34 21.53
N ARG A 544 29.97 22.87 20.56
CA ARG A 544 31.10 21.96 20.83
C ARG A 544 32.45 22.67 20.69
N VAL A 545 33.40 22.25 21.51
CA VAL A 545 34.83 22.53 21.34
C VAL A 545 35.60 21.21 21.47
N GLU A 546 36.65 21.03 20.69
CA GLU A 546 37.54 19.88 20.78
C GLU A 546 38.72 20.22 21.70
N LEU A 547 38.92 19.46 22.77
CA LEU A 547 40.00 19.63 23.74
C LEU A 547 40.90 18.39 23.70
N ILE A 548 42.15 18.60 23.29
CA ILE A 548 43.19 17.56 23.17
C ILE A 548 44.29 17.89 24.18
N LEU A 549 44.72 16.93 25.00
CA LEU A 549 45.98 17.05 25.73
C LEU A 549 47.15 16.68 24.82
N SER A 550 48.25 17.43 24.87
CA SER A 550 49.50 16.96 24.26
C SER A 550 50.11 15.80 25.06
N TYR A 551 50.98 15.00 24.42
CA TYR A 551 51.62 13.85 25.08
C TYR A 551 52.50 14.26 26.27
N ASP A 552 53.11 15.45 26.18
CA ASP A 552 53.96 16.04 27.21
C ASP A 552 53.19 16.93 28.20
N SER A 553 51.85 16.91 28.15
CA SER A 553 50.98 17.75 28.98
C SER A 553 50.98 17.29 30.44
N PRO A 554 51.27 18.15 31.42
CA PRO A 554 51.32 17.78 32.84
C PRO A 554 49.94 17.73 33.51
N PHE A 555 48.84 18.01 32.79
CA PHE A 555 47.50 18.21 33.34
C PHE A 555 46.59 17.00 33.14
N ASN A 556 45.76 16.68 34.13
CA ASN A 556 44.66 15.72 33.97
C ASN A 556 43.36 16.45 33.55
N LEU A 557 42.63 15.91 32.57
CA LEU A 557 41.34 16.46 32.11
C LEU A 557 40.26 16.54 33.21
N GLU A 558 40.39 15.81 34.31
CA GLU A 558 39.45 15.88 35.45
C GLU A 558 39.69 17.08 36.38
N GLU A 559 40.89 17.65 36.35
CA GLU A 559 41.30 18.80 37.17
C GLU A 559 41.04 20.14 36.46
N LEU A 560 40.92 20.11 35.13
CA LEU A 560 40.70 21.27 34.28
C LEU A 560 39.26 21.81 34.33
N MET A 561 39.13 23.11 34.12
CA MET A 561 37.85 23.81 33.92
C MET A 561 37.84 24.54 32.59
N VAL A 562 36.68 24.66 31.95
CA VAL A 562 36.45 25.58 30.84
C VAL A 562 35.86 26.88 31.38
N LYS A 563 36.31 28.02 30.86
CA LYS A 563 35.69 29.34 31.06
C LYS A 563 35.35 29.97 29.71
N VAL A 564 34.16 30.54 29.62
CA VAL A 564 33.63 31.27 28.47
C VAL A 564 33.32 32.70 28.88
N ILE A 565 33.70 33.65 28.03
CA ILE A 565 33.45 35.07 28.20
C ILE A 565 32.86 35.59 26.88
N ASP A 566 31.74 36.29 26.92
CA ASP A 566 31.26 37.06 25.76
C ASP A 566 32.08 38.36 25.64
N LYS A 567 32.56 38.67 24.44
CA LYS A 567 33.31 39.91 24.17
C LYS A 567 32.40 41.14 24.09
N ASP A 568 31.14 40.96 23.72
CA ASP A 568 30.17 42.03 23.54
C ASP A 568 29.28 42.23 24.81
N ASP A 569 29.26 41.27 25.75
CA ASP A 569 28.66 41.39 27.09
C ASP A 569 29.62 40.93 28.21
N SER A 570 30.20 41.89 28.94
CA SER A 570 31.15 41.65 30.02
C SER A 570 30.55 40.99 31.28
N TYR A 571 29.21 40.97 31.41
CA TYR A 571 28.52 40.27 32.50
C TYR A 571 28.34 38.78 32.22
N TYR A 572 28.32 38.35 30.95
CA TYR A 572 28.25 36.93 30.62
C TYR A 572 29.60 36.24 30.83
N GLN A 573 29.71 35.51 31.95
CA GLN A 573 30.82 34.61 32.23
C GLN A 573 30.28 33.26 32.70
N TRP A 574 30.54 32.21 31.94
CA TRP A 574 30.21 30.83 32.32
C TRP A 574 31.50 30.05 32.57
N GLN A 575 31.50 29.20 33.59
CA GLN A 575 32.62 28.33 33.91
C GLN A 575 32.12 27.00 34.48
N GLU A 576 32.77 25.89 34.11
CA GLU A 576 32.41 24.56 34.61
C GLU A 576 33.59 23.59 34.51
N LYS A 577 33.61 22.54 35.34
CA LYS A 577 34.62 21.47 35.26
C LYS A 577 34.49 20.67 33.97
N ILE A 578 35.63 20.39 33.32
CA ILE A 578 35.69 19.64 32.05
C ILE A 578 34.98 18.29 32.16
N ASN A 579 35.15 17.56 33.26
CA ASN A 579 34.54 16.23 33.46
C ASN A 579 33.00 16.21 33.45
N LYS A 580 32.32 17.31 33.77
CA LYS A 580 30.85 17.43 33.70
C LYS A 580 30.33 17.70 32.28
N VAL A 581 31.14 18.37 31.46
CA VAL A 581 30.72 18.87 30.13
C VAL A 581 31.35 18.09 28.98
N ARG A 582 32.18 17.09 29.28
CA ARG A 582 32.78 16.16 28.34
C ARG A 582 31.71 15.30 27.66
N SER A 583 31.84 15.08 26.36
CA SER A 583 30.97 14.17 25.62
C SER A 583 31.19 12.72 26.08
N PRO A 584 30.11 11.94 26.31
CA PRO A 584 30.19 10.53 26.65
C PRO A 584 30.44 9.62 25.42
N ILE A 585 30.48 10.20 24.21
CA ILE A 585 30.72 9.47 22.95
C ILE A 585 32.15 9.73 22.43
N ASP A 586 32.60 10.98 22.45
CA ASP A 586 33.95 11.38 22.06
C ASP A 586 34.62 12.10 23.23
N THR A 587 35.60 11.43 23.83
CA THR A 587 36.29 11.92 25.04
C THR A 587 37.21 13.12 24.78
N ASN A 588 37.38 13.56 23.53
CA ASN A 588 38.08 14.80 23.16
C ASN A 588 37.12 15.97 22.92
N ILE A 589 35.80 15.80 23.06
CA ILE A 589 34.83 16.88 22.84
C ILE A 589 34.22 17.34 24.17
N ILE A 590 34.10 18.65 24.33
CA ILE A 590 33.39 19.31 25.43
C ILE A 590 32.23 20.16 24.90
N PHE A 591 31.14 20.20 25.67
CA PHE A 591 29.98 21.04 25.43
C PHE A 591 30.12 22.37 26.17
N VAL A 592 29.86 23.47 25.47
CA VAL A 592 30.23 24.81 25.91
C VAL A 592 29.00 25.72 25.83
N LYS A 593 28.66 26.38 26.94
CA LYS A 593 27.43 27.18 27.06
C LYS A 593 27.63 28.62 26.61
N ALA A 594 26.75 29.11 25.75
CA ALA A 594 26.71 30.45 25.20
C ALA A 594 25.32 31.08 25.34
N PRO A 595 25.16 32.42 25.26
CA PRO A 595 23.86 33.05 25.05
C PRO A 595 23.27 32.65 23.69
N ASN A 596 21.95 32.65 23.55
CA ASN A 596 21.27 32.20 22.33
C ASN A 596 21.26 33.28 21.22
N PRO A 597 21.94 33.06 20.07
CA PRO A 597 21.99 34.06 18.99
C PRO A 597 20.63 34.30 18.29
N TYR A 598 19.65 33.39 18.44
CA TYR A 598 18.29 33.59 17.91
C TYR A 598 17.48 34.63 18.70
N ILE A 599 17.76 34.78 20.01
CA ILE A 599 17.08 35.75 20.88
C ILE A 599 17.79 37.10 20.79
N ASN A 600 19.13 37.10 20.87
CA ASN A 600 19.92 38.33 20.83
C ASN A 600 19.89 39.04 19.46
N GLY A 601 19.43 38.36 18.40
CA GLY A 601 19.23 38.93 17.06
C GLY A 601 20.52 39.41 16.37
N LYS A 602 21.68 38.99 16.87
CA LYS A 602 23.02 39.47 16.53
C LYS A 602 24.00 38.30 16.44
N LYS A 603 25.23 38.59 15.99
CA LYS A 603 26.39 37.73 16.29
C LYS A 603 26.70 37.76 17.79
N ILE A 604 27.37 36.72 18.27
CA ILE A 604 27.91 36.58 19.62
C ILE A 604 29.37 36.17 19.47
N ILE A 605 30.30 36.83 20.16
CA ILE A 605 31.75 36.57 20.05
C ILE A 605 32.26 36.02 21.36
N LEU A 606 32.48 34.71 21.41
CA LEU A 606 32.88 34.00 22.62
C LEU A 606 34.39 33.81 22.64
N ARG A 607 35.05 34.09 23.77
CA ARG A 607 36.42 33.62 24.05
C ARG A 607 36.37 32.44 24.99
N ILE A 608 37.07 31.36 24.65
CA ILE A 608 37.10 30.09 25.37
C ILE A 608 38.49 29.89 25.96
N LEU A 609 38.57 29.67 27.28
CA LEU A 609 39.80 29.52 28.03
C LEU A 609 39.76 28.23 28.84
N ILE A 610 40.90 27.55 28.95
CA ILE A 610 41.09 26.39 29.83
C ILE A 610 41.82 26.85 31.09
N LEU A 611 41.35 26.42 32.25
CA LEU A 611 41.89 26.80 33.56
C LEU A 611 42.35 25.58 34.37
N TYR A 612 43.49 25.71 35.05
CA TYR A 612 43.96 24.81 36.10
C TYR A 612 44.15 25.63 37.38
N GLU A 613 43.55 25.22 38.50
CA GLU A 613 43.55 25.97 39.78
C GLU A 613 43.18 27.49 39.66
N GLY A 614 42.41 27.84 38.62
CA GLY A 614 42.02 29.23 38.32
C GLY A 614 43.03 30.02 37.46
N GLN A 615 44.21 29.49 37.18
CA GLN A 615 45.18 30.06 36.24
C GLN A 615 44.90 29.57 34.81
N ILE A 616 45.20 30.40 33.80
CA ILE A 616 44.99 30.05 32.39
C ILE A 616 46.06 29.06 31.92
N VAL A 617 45.63 27.93 31.38
CA VAL A 617 46.51 26.94 30.73
C VAL A 617 46.86 27.43 29.32
N ASN A 618 48.15 27.33 28.96
CA ASN A 618 48.61 27.66 27.61
C ASN A 618 48.21 26.57 26.62
N CYS A 619 47.19 26.83 25.80
CA CYS A 619 46.69 25.88 24.80
C CYS A 619 46.75 26.47 23.39
N ILE A 620 47.24 25.69 22.42
CA ILE A 620 47.34 26.09 21.02
C ILE A 620 45.97 25.96 20.36
N ALA A 621 45.35 27.09 20.04
CA ALA A 621 44.09 27.15 19.29
C ALA A 621 44.30 26.87 17.79
N LYS A 622 43.55 25.90 17.26
CA LYS A 622 43.50 25.54 15.85
C LYS A 622 42.05 25.43 15.38
N CYS A 623 41.72 26.12 14.31
CA CYS A 623 40.37 26.24 13.77
C CYS A 623 40.25 25.60 12.38
N SER A 624 39.11 25.00 12.08
CA SER A 624 38.74 24.61 10.71
C SER A 624 37.33 25.09 10.37
N LYS A 625 37.18 25.75 9.23
CA LYS A 625 35.86 26.03 8.65
C LYS A 625 35.41 24.86 7.77
N LEU A 626 34.09 24.77 7.59
CA LEU A 626 33.43 23.83 6.68
C LEU A 626 34.23 23.61 5.39
N ASN A 627 34.58 22.34 5.14
CA ASN A 627 35.34 21.83 4.00
C ASN A 627 36.89 21.99 4.04
N GLU A 628 37.51 22.49 5.11
CA GLU A 628 38.98 22.50 5.25
C GLU A 628 39.52 21.31 6.09
N PRO A 629 40.15 20.27 5.48
CA PRO A 629 40.65 19.10 6.21
C PRO A 629 41.92 19.37 7.04
N ARG A 630 42.44 20.62 7.05
CA ARG A 630 43.59 21.05 7.85
C ARG A 630 43.18 22.20 8.75
N LYS A 631 43.15 21.95 10.07
CA LYS A 631 43.00 23.02 11.07
C LYS A 631 44.20 23.97 11.00
N LYS A 632 43.95 25.28 10.99
CA LYS A 632 44.97 26.36 10.96
C LYS A 632 45.03 27.04 12.33
N SER A 633 46.17 27.62 12.70
CA SER A 633 46.27 28.42 13.94
C SER A 633 45.31 29.62 13.92
N CYS A 634 44.67 29.90 15.06
CA CYS A 634 43.66 30.96 15.23
C CYS A 634 43.71 31.55 16.66
N SER A 635 42.83 32.51 16.97
CA SER A 635 42.55 32.91 18.36
C SER A 635 41.67 31.88 19.07
N GLU A 636 41.54 31.95 20.41
CA GLU A 636 40.64 31.07 21.19
C GLU A 636 39.17 31.55 21.12
N GLU A 637 38.76 32.06 19.96
CA GLU A 637 37.49 32.77 19.76
C GLU A 637 36.58 32.02 18.79
N VAL A 638 35.27 32.06 19.07
CA VAL A 638 34.22 31.44 18.23
C VAL A 638 33.07 32.42 18.08
N VAL A 639 32.75 32.78 16.83
CA VAL A 639 31.53 33.53 16.54
C VAL A 639 30.34 32.58 16.39
N LEU A 640 29.28 32.80 17.16
CA LEU A 640 27.96 32.20 16.92
C LEU A 640 27.02 33.23 16.28
N HIS A 641 26.13 32.79 15.39
CA HIS A 641 25.15 33.64 14.72
C HIS A 641 23.92 32.82 14.32
N TYR A 642 22.73 33.42 14.35
CA TYR A 642 21.49 32.78 13.86
C TYR A 642 21.41 32.61 12.32
N ILE A 643 22.49 32.95 11.60
CA ILE A 643 22.58 32.92 10.13
C ILE A 643 23.76 32.00 9.75
N PRO A 644 23.54 30.88 9.02
CA PRO A 644 24.54 29.82 8.87
C PRO A 644 25.91 30.24 8.28
N PHE A 645 25.93 31.31 7.48
CA PHE A 645 27.13 31.79 6.79
C PHE A 645 27.84 32.95 7.52
N LEU A 646 27.37 33.34 8.71
CA LEU A 646 27.96 34.41 9.54
C LEU A 646 28.53 33.91 10.88
N GLY A 647 28.31 32.63 11.23
CA GLY A 647 28.96 31.96 12.36
C GLY A 647 30.25 31.23 11.95
N ASP A 648 31.11 30.97 12.93
CA ASP A 648 32.27 30.09 12.82
C ASP A 648 31.89 28.65 13.15
N GLU A 649 31.35 28.42 14.36
CA GLU A 649 30.64 27.18 14.69
C GLU A 649 29.16 27.35 14.33
N ASN A 650 28.62 26.31 13.71
CA ASN A 650 27.25 26.23 13.23
C ASN A 650 26.44 25.14 13.96
N ILE A 651 27.09 24.22 14.67
CA ILE A 651 26.48 23.07 15.34
C ILE A 651 26.25 23.43 16.81
N PHE A 652 25.02 23.86 17.12
CA PHE A 652 24.60 24.21 18.48
C PHE A 652 23.12 23.88 18.73
N THR A 653 22.72 23.72 19.99
CA THR A 653 21.36 23.37 20.43
C THR A 653 21.01 24.04 21.76
N SER A 654 19.75 24.38 22.01
CA SER A 654 19.27 24.65 23.38
C SER A 654 18.65 23.42 24.06
N ASN A 655 18.27 22.40 23.27
CA ASN A 655 17.71 21.15 23.78
C ASN A 655 18.83 20.19 24.21
N ASP A 656 18.86 19.88 25.51
CA ASP A 656 19.81 18.96 26.14
C ASP A 656 19.63 17.49 25.68
N ASP A 657 18.41 17.05 25.31
CA ASP A 657 18.13 15.67 24.88
C ASP A 657 18.99 15.23 23.67
N ILE A 658 19.32 16.19 22.80
CA ILE A 658 20.11 15.96 21.58
C ILE A 658 21.58 16.38 21.71
N LEU A 659 22.01 16.88 22.89
CA LEU A 659 23.35 17.43 23.09
C LEU A 659 24.46 16.44 22.67
N ASN A 660 24.32 15.18 23.08
CA ASN A 660 25.26 14.10 22.75
C ASN A 660 25.23 13.68 21.26
N LEU A 661 24.27 14.16 20.47
CA LEU A 661 24.05 13.80 19.07
C LEU A 661 24.42 14.93 18.10
N ILE A 662 24.66 16.16 18.57
CA ILE A 662 25.02 17.27 17.69
C ILE A 662 26.38 17.03 17.01
N GLY A 663 26.43 17.26 15.71
CA GLY A 663 27.54 16.91 14.81
C GLY A 663 27.31 15.64 13.99
N TRP A 664 26.39 14.75 14.38
CA TRP A 664 26.07 13.55 13.60
C TRP A 664 25.10 13.83 12.45
N LYS A 665 25.39 13.23 11.29
CA LYS A 665 24.51 13.20 10.12
C LYS A 665 23.87 11.82 9.98
N MET A 666 22.76 11.60 10.70
CA MET A 666 22.08 10.30 10.79
C MET A 666 21.04 10.09 9.68
N VAL A 667 21.44 10.32 8.43
CA VAL A 667 20.53 10.31 7.26
C VAL A 667 20.76 9.07 6.39
N GLY A 668 19.69 8.32 6.12
CA GLY A 668 19.73 7.07 5.37
C GLY A 668 20.56 5.98 6.04
N HIS A 669 21.06 5.03 5.25
CA HIS A 669 21.71 3.82 5.75
C HIS A 669 22.89 4.09 6.73
N PRO A 670 22.96 3.45 7.93
CA PRO A 670 23.95 3.78 8.97
C PRO A 670 25.42 3.71 8.55
N SER A 671 25.78 2.85 7.59
CA SER A 671 27.14 2.81 7.01
C SER A 671 27.49 4.03 6.13
N LYS A 672 26.65 5.08 6.13
CA LYS A 672 26.86 6.38 5.49
C LYS A 672 26.69 7.55 6.47
N TRP A 673 26.46 7.29 7.75
CA TRP A 673 26.43 8.34 8.76
C TRP A 673 27.82 8.91 8.97
N ASP A 674 27.88 10.22 9.15
CA ASP A 674 29.12 10.99 9.23
C ASP A 674 29.11 11.86 10.50
N TYR A 675 30.29 12.21 11.02
CA TYR A 675 30.45 13.04 12.21
C TYR A 675 31.36 14.23 11.93
N LYS A 676 30.74 15.42 11.87
CA LYS A 676 31.45 16.67 11.61
C LYS A 676 32.13 17.18 12.87
N LEU A 677 33.47 17.28 12.86
CA LEU A 677 34.27 17.81 13.97
C LEU A 677 33.88 19.25 14.37
N PRO A 678 34.19 19.71 15.59
CA PRO A 678 33.99 21.11 16.00
C PRO A 678 34.86 22.10 15.23
N TYR A 679 34.41 23.37 15.15
CA TYR A 679 35.19 24.46 14.54
C TYR A 679 36.53 24.71 15.27
N LEU A 680 36.49 24.87 16.59
CA LEU A 680 37.65 25.16 17.43
C LEU A 680 38.19 23.89 18.07
N SER A 681 39.51 23.75 18.01
CA SER A 681 40.28 22.70 18.69
C SER A 681 41.41 23.33 19.50
N LEU A 682 41.41 23.10 20.81
CA LEU A 682 42.43 23.53 21.74
C LEU A 682 43.36 22.34 22.02
N THR A 683 44.66 22.49 21.75
CA THR A 683 45.69 21.51 22.16
C THR A 683 46.43 22.06 23.38
N CYS A 684 46.22 21.46 24.54
CA CYS A 684 46.95 21.74 25.78
C CYS A 684 47.96 20.61 26.02
#